data_AF-A0A5C7SCQ8-F1
#
_entry.id   AF-A0A5C7SCQ8-F1
#
_cell.length_a   1.000
_cell.length_b   1.000
_cell.length_c   1.000
_cell.angle_alpha   90.00
_cell.angle_beta   90.00
_cell.angle_gamma   90.00
#
_symmetry.space_group_name_H-M   'P 1'
#
loop_
_entity.id
_entity.type
_entity.pdbx_description
1 polymer ?
#
loop_
_entity_poly.entity_id
_entity_poly.type
_entity_poly.pdbx_seq_one_letter_code
_entity_poly.pdbx_strand_id
1 'polypeptide(L)'
;MLKEFLASLHPSLAVLDGVPMWVFAIVVVLTAVVLLGYLLKGGQVGWQLWMSVRRIRALTKKGSGPVKPEDVAKVLRWKPASHLWDEYSDTLHELKRASNGELSVTEIRATVPAETYFTRDVLVDSRLLDDFSRHVPGVLTGLGIIGTFAGLLDGLASFNPSSPEAAVAGLKPLMNGVEHAFIASATAIGCAMLVLFAGRLLLAWLYRLVEKLVHGIDALYATGAGEEYLSRLVHASEKSEAHAAQLKEALVEDLSKLMTNLTERQIQAQSSASQLLGEHIGNTISNSLAEPLQKMTESMTVTSRGNSEAVSGMLETMLAGFMAKLEDTFGGQMRGINEQMSQSMAAMASVQASLKELVEDIGRTNKTASEEMSNKLADAMKDATANQNLLTEQMRQFVTEFRGLVNDEQEKARAAMDASVQEVLSKVASAVEHLEAVRTAAAADEQRRGERLVQESTSLIEGLSGNVDNLLQTVSEQVLQTQRNIDELAKVSMTAISGMNQGASQMETAAERFKQAGSAVTGVLEHSAQVSQQMSSTASTLQSAAAVAKQGLDQYEQTRRAVDGYVATLAGLLENAKQEAGLTKEMLRDLERIVQELRKAEEQSKEYFQHLNGALEGAFRTFGSELTTQVKDTIATTDRHLSNGVGQLTGVVQALQMALARLKKA
;
A
#
# COMPACT_ATOMS: atom_id res chain seq x y z
N MET A 1 24.74 64.14 -40.47
CA MET A 1 24.01 63.62 -39.30
C MET A 1 24.50 62.25 -38.81
N LEU A 2 24.26 61.10 -39.50
CA LEU A 2 24.67 59.79 -38.95
C LEU A 2 26.20 59.63 -38.79
N LYS A 3 26.98 60.06 -39.81
CA LYS A 3 28.45 60.07 -39.77
C LYS A 3 29.02 60.99 -38.69
N GLU A 4 28.42 62.16 -38.48
CA GLU A 4 28.85 63.13 -37.45
C GLU A 4 28.57 62.62 -36.03
N PHE A 5 27.46 61.91 -35.82
CA PHE A 5 27.15 61.25 -34.56
C PHE A 5 28.10 60.08 -34.27
N LEU A 6 28.42 59.26 -35.29
CA LEU A 6 29.36 58.15 -35.16
C LEU A 6 30.80 58.62 -34.91
N ALA A 7 31.22 59.71 -35.55
CA ALA A 7 32.51 60.37 -35.32
C ALA A 7 32.67 60.89 -33.87
N SER A 8 31.56 61.20 -33.19
CA SER A 8 31.58 61.63 -31.78
C SER A 8 31.76 60.47 -30.79
N LEU A 9 31.45 59.22 -31.17
CA LEU A 9 31.61 58.04 -30.31
C LEU A 9 33.02 57.44 -30.37
N HIS A 10 33.61 57.33 -31.55
CA HIS A 10 35.00 56.89 -31.73
C HIS A 10 35.53 57.34 -33.10
N PRO A 11 36.76 57.87 -33.21
CA PRO A 11 37.30 58.43 -34.45
C PRO A 11 37.42 57.42 -35.61
N SER A 12 37.53 56.11 -35.32
CA SER A 12 37.54 55.05 -36.35
C SER A 12 36.17 54.77 -36.98
N LEU A 13 35.08 55.25 -36.39
CA LEU A 13 33.71 55.10 -36.93
C LEU A 13 33.36 56.18 -37.96
N ALA A 14 34.15 57.26 -38.03
CA ALA A 14 33.99 58.34 -39.00
C ALA A 14 34.42 57.93 -40.42
N VAL A 15 35.21 56.85 -40.53
CA VAL A 15 35.81 56.39 -41.79
C VAL A 15 34.88 55.43 -42.55
N LEU A 16 33.89 54.83 -41.86
CA LEU A 16 32.94 53.87 -42.44
C LEU A 16 32.16 54.48 -43.63
N ASP A 17 32.20 53.81 -44.77
CA ASP A 17 31.49 54.19 -45.99
C ASP A 17 30.89 52.97 -46.72
N GLY A 18 29.87 53.19 -47.55
CA GLY A 18 29.24 52.14 -48.36
C GLY A 18 28.42 51.10 -47.58
N VAL A 19 28.44 49.84 -48.05
CA VAL A 19 27.66 48.72 -47.47
C VAL A 19 28.05 48.39 -46.01
N PRO A 20 29.33 48.41 -45.60
CA PRO A 20 29.73 48.19 -44.20
C PRO A 20 29.11 49.17 -43.20
N MET A 21 28.86 50.43 -43.59
CA MET A 21 28.21 51.42 -42.72
C MET A 21 26.75 51.03 -42.44
N TRP A 22 26.02 50.56 -43.45
CA TRP A 22 24.64 50.10 -43.29
C TRP A 22 24.56 48.86 -42.41
N VAL A 23 25.46 47.89 -42.60
CA VAL A 23 25.54 46.70 -41.75
C VAL A 23 25.83 47.09 -40.30
N PHE A 24 26.79 48.00 -40.08
CA PHE A 24 27.10 48.53 -38.75
C PHE A 24 25.86 49.19 -38.10
N ALA A 25 25.15 50.06 -38.84
CA ALA A 25 23.96 50.74 -38.33
C ALA A 25 22.85 49.75 -37.96
N ILE A 26 22.61 48.74 -38.82
CA ILE A 26 21.61 47.68 -38.58
C ILE A 26 21.97 46.88 -37.33
N VAL A 27 23.25 46.47 -37.19
CA VAL A 27 23.74 45.72 -36.02
C VAL A 27 23.54 46.52 -34.73
N VAL A 28 23.89 47.81 -34.71
CA VAL A 28 23.74 48.66 -33.52
C VAL A 28 22.27 48.88 -33.18
N VAL A 29 21.42 49.17 -34.17
CA VAL A 29 19.97 49.36 -33.96
C VAL A 29 19.32 48.07 -33.47
N LEU A 30 19.63 46.92 -34.08
CA LEU A 30 19.09 45.63 -33.69
C LEU A 30 19.53 45.25 -32.26
N THR A 31 20.79 45.50 -31.93
CA THR A 31 21.32 45.31 -30.58
C THR A 31 20.61 46.20 -29.56
N ALA A 32 20.42 47.49 -29.88
CA ALA A 32 19.73 48.44 -29.01
C ALA A 32 18.27 48.04 -28.79
N VAL A 33 17.54 47.64 -29.84
CA VAL A 33 16.15 47.18 -29.75
C VAL A 33 16.03 45.94 -28.88
N VAL A 34 16.93 44.96 -29.06
CA VAL A 34 16.93 43.72 -28.27
C VAL A 34 17.23 44.03 -26.81
N LEU A 35 18.30 44.77 -26.51
CA LEU A 35 18.65 45.13 -25.13
C LEU A 35 17.55 45.96 -24.45
N LEU A 36 16.95 46.92 -25.16
CA LEU A 36 15.84 47.70 -24.64
C LEU A 36 14.63 46.81 -24.35
N GLY A 37 14.31 45.89 -25.26
CA GLY A 37 13.24 44.90 -25.06
C GLY A 37 13.47 44.03 -23.83
N TYR A 38 14.68 43.50 -23.66
CA TYR A 38 15.07 42.71 -22.49
C TYR A 38 15.07 43.51 -21.18
N LEU A 39 15.55 44.76 -21.20
CA LEU A 39 15.55 45.62 -20.02
C LEU A 39 14.14 46.01 -19.60
N LEU A 40 13.27 46.37 -20.56
CA LEU A 40 11.88 46.74 -20.28
C LEU A 40 11.06 45.54 -19.81
N LYS A 41 11.07 44.43 -20.57
CA LYS A 41 10.28 43.23 -20.24
C LYS A 41 10.86 42.49 -19.04
N GLY A 42 12.18 42.29 -19.01
CA GLY A 42 12.88 41.68 -17.87
C GLY A 42 12.77 42.51 -16.60
N GLY A 43 12.84 43.84 -16.70
CA GLY A 43 12.58 44.75 -15.59
C GLY A 43 11.14 44.65 -15.08
N GLN A 44 10.16 44.59 -15.99
CA GLN A 44 8.75 44.41 -15.62
C GLN A 44 8.49 43.07 -14.92
N VAL A 45 8.96 41.96 -15.49
CA VAL A 45 8.84 40.60 -14.91
C VAL A 45 9.57 40.54 -13.56
N GLY A 46 10.78 41.08 -13.52
CA GLY A 46 11.61 41.17 -12.34
C GLY A 46 10.97 41.96 -11.21
N TRP A 47 10.39 43.12 -11.51
CA TRP A 47 9.65 43.89 -10.52
C TRP A 47 8.45 43.09 -10.00
N GLN A 48 7.63 42.52 -10.88
CA GLN A 48 6.46 41.72 -10.48
C GLN A 48 6.82 40.55 -9.56
N LEU A 49 7.85 39.77 -9.92
CA LEU A 49 8.36 38.68 -9.09
C LEU A 49 8.94 39.20 -7.77
N TRP A 50 9.74 40.27 -7.79
CA TRP A 50 10.39 40.82 -6.60
C TRP A 50 9.37 41.36 -5.60
N MET A 51 8.34 42.08 -6.08
CA MET A 51 7.22 42.54 -5.24
C MET A 51 6.46 41.36 -4.64
N SER A 52 6.20 40.32 -5.43
CA SER A 52 5.50 39.12 -4.96
C SER A 52 6.30 38.42 -3.85
N VAL A 53 7.59 38.19 -4.05
CA VAL A 53 8.51 37.62 -3.06
C VAL A 53 8.54 38.45 -1.77
N ARG A 54 8.64 39.78 -1.89
CA ARG A 54 8.70 40.67 -0.72
C ARG A 54 7.40 40.66 0.06
N ARG A 55 6.26 40.65 -0.62
CA ARG A 55 4.93 40.61 0.01
C ARG A 55 4.64 39.26 0.65
N ILE A 56 4.98 38.16 0.00
CA ILE A 56 4.86 36.80 0.56
C ILE A 56 5.70 36.67 1.85
N ARG A 57 6.97 37.10 1.84
CA ARG A 57 7.77 37.12 3.08
C ARG A 57 7.22 38.03 4.17
N ALA A 58 6.56 39.12 3.79
CA ALA A 58 5.92 39.99 4.76
C ALA A 58 4.72 39.31 5.42
N LEU A 59 3.96 38.49 4.68
CA LEU A 59 2.88 37.65 5.23
C LEU A 59 3.44 36.63 6.22
N THR A 60 4.54 35.95 5.89
CA THR A 60 5.22 35.00 6.80
C THR A 60 5.67 35.65 8.11
N LYS A 61 6.10 36.91 8.09
CA LYS A 61 6.55 37.62 9.31
C LYS A 61 5.43 38.20 10.18
N LYS A 62 4.22 38.37 9.63
CA LYS A 62 3.16 39.17 10.27
C LYS A 62 2.13 38.32 11.02
N GLY A 63 2.10 37.00 10.85
CA GLY A 63 1.13 36.12 11.48
C GLY A 63 1.77 34.94 12.21
N SER A 64 1.34 34.70 13.45
CA SER A 64 1.59 33.47 14.21
C SER A 64 0.54 32.38 13.95
N GLY A 65 -0.25 32.51 12.88
CA GLY A 65 -1.34 31.59 12.50
C GLY A 65 -1.34 31.29 11.00
N PRO A 66 -2.14 30.30 10.55
CA PRO A 66 -2.15 29.84 9.16
C PRO A 66 -2.59 30.99 8.23
N VAL A 67 -1.74 31.31 7.26
CA VAL A 67 -2.03 32.35 6.25
C VAL A 67 -3.10 31.82 5.31
N LYS A 68 -4.18 32.60 5.13
CA LYS A 68 -5.28 32.20 4.25
C LYS A 68 -4.87 32.28 2.78
N PRO A 69 -5.30 31.33 1.93
CA PRO A 69 -5.02 31.35 0.49
C PRO A 69 -5.45 32.64 -0.20
N GLU A 70 -6.54 33.28 0.26
CA GLU A 70 -7.03 34.56 -0.27
C GLU A 70 -6.04 35.71 -0.13
N ASP A 71 -5.23 35.73 0.92
CA ASP A 71 -4.26 36.80 1.15
C ASP A 71 -3.04 36.65 0.26
N VAL A 72 -2.68 35.42 -0.11
CA VAL A 72 -1.65 35.13 -1.11
C VAL A 72 -2.19 35.38 -2.52
N ALA A 73 -3.46 35.06 -2.79
CA ALA A 73 -4.13 35.39 -4.05
C ALA A 73 -4.08 36.90 -4.35
N LYS A 74 -4.29 37.74 -3.33
CA LYS A 74 -4.17 39.21 -3.45
C LYS A 74 -2.77 39.67 -3.83
N VAL A 75 -1.73 38.94 -3.41
CA VAL A 75 -0.33 39.23 -3.75
C VAL A 75 0.00 38.82 -5.19
N LEU A 76 -0.56 37.71 -5.67
CA LEU A 76 -0.28 37.12 -6.98
C LEU A 76 -1.28 37.51 -8.09
N ARG A 77 -1.99 38.64 -7.95
CA ARG A 77 -3.03 39.11 -8.92
C ARG A 77 -2.58 39.46 -10.34
N TRP A 78 -1.33 39.18 -10.72
CA TRP A 78 -0.81 39.49 -12.05
C TRP A 78 -0.74 38.23 -12.92
N LYS A 79 -1.01 38.35 -14.21
CA LYS A 79 -0.94 37.21 -15.15
C LYS A 79 0.52 36.91 -15.53
N PRO A 80 0.96 35.63 -15.57
CA PRO A 80 0.19 34.40 -15.39
C PRO A 80 0.05 33.91 -13.93
N ALA A 81 0.75 34.52 -12.97
CA ALA A 81 0.80 34.06 -11.58
C ALA A 81 -0.59 33.94 -10.89
N SER A 82 -1.58 34.72 -11.30
CA SER A 82 -2.95 34.62 -10.79
C SER A 82 -3.58 33.25 -11.09
N HIS A 83 -3.42 32.78 -12.34
CA HIS A 83 -4.01 31.51 -12.76
C HIS A 83 -3.27 30.32 -12.13
N LEU A 84 -1.93 30.41 -12.08
CA LEU A 84 -1.11 29.42 -11.40
C LEU A 84 -1.41 29.34 -9.90
N TRP A 85 -1.75 30.48 -9.30
CA TRP A 85 -2.19 30.51 -7.90
C TRP A 85 -3.56 29.88 -7.72
N ASP A 86 -4.52 30.14 -8.62
CA ASP A 86 -5.85 29.53 -8.55
C ASP A 86 -5.73 27.99 -8.61
N GLU A 87 -4.99 27.46 -9.59
CA GLU A 87 -4.72 26.02 -9.70
C GLU A 87 -3.96 25.45 -8.50
N TYR A 88 -2.93 26.15 -8.01
CA TYR A 88 -2.20 25.72 -6.82
C TYR A 88 -3.08 25.74 -5.56
N SER A 89 -3.98 26.72 -5.46
CA SER A 89 -4.84 26.88 -4.28
C SER A 89 -5.84 25.73 -4.13
N ASP A 90 -6.25 25.09 -5.24
CA ASP A 90 -7.08 23.88 -5.23
C ASP A 90 -6.35 22.69 -4.61
N THR A 91 -5.01 22.70 -4.58
CA THR A 91 -4.20 21.65 -3.94
C THR A 91 -4.02 21.83 -2.43
N LEU A 92 -4.44 22.97 -1.89
CA LEU A 92 -4.33 23.30 -0.47
C LEU A 92 -5.50 22.68 0.30
N HIS A 93 -5.17 21.86 1.30
CA HIS A 93 -6.15 21.21 2.15
C HIS A 93 -6.21 21.82 3.54
N GLU A 94 -7.41 22.13 4.00
CA GLU A 94 -7.69 22.58 5.36
C GLU A 94 -7.77 21.39 6.32
N LEU A 95 -6.82 21.29 7.24
CA LEU A 95 -6.83 20.29 8.31
C LEU A 95 -7.62 20.82 9.50
N LYS A 96 -8.84 20.31 9.69
CA LYS A 96 -9.68 20.57 10.88
C LYS A 96 -9.31 19.55 11.97
N ARG A 97 -8.70 20.00 13.07
CA ARG A 97 -8.44 19.14 14.24
C ARG A 97 -9.51 19.46 15.28
N ALA A 98 -10.26 18.44 15.71
CA ALA A 98 -11.18 18.60 16.83
C ALA A 98 -10.36 18.84 18.10
N SER A 99 -10.44 20.04 18.64
CA SER A 99 -9.94 20.37 19.98
C SER A 99 -11.14 20.77 20.82
N ASN A 100 -11.38 20.04 21.91
CA ASN A 100 -12.41 20.36 22.91
C ASN A 100 -13.86 20.51 22.37
N GLY A 101 -14.25 19.72 21.37
CA GLY A 101 -15.64 19.67 20.89
C GLY A 101 -16.03 20.72 19.84
N GLU A 102 -15.14 21.65 19.49
CA GLU A 102 -15.28 22.52 18.31
C GLU A 102 -14.31 22.11 17.20
N LEU A 103 -14.81 21.99 15.97
CA LEU A 103 -14.01 21.78 14.76
C LEU A 103 -13.37 23.12 14.35
N SER A 104 -12.20 23.43 14.91
CA SER A 104 -11.42 24.58 14.43
C SER A 104 -10.44 24.14 13.33
N VAL A 105 -10.38 24.91 12.22
CA VAL A 105 -9.34 24.74 11.19
C VAL A 105 -8.01 25.07 11.85
N THR A 106 -7.15 24.06 12.01
CA THR A 106 -5.91 24.20 12.78
C THR A 106 -4.72 24.51 11.88
N GLU A 107 -4.75 24.03 10.63
CA GLU A 107 -3.61 24.18 9.71
C GLU A 107 -4.05 24.02 8.24
N ILE A 108 -3.44 24.79 7.32
CA ILE A 108 -3.61 24.64 5.87
C ILE A 108 -2.33 24.03 5.34
N ARG A 109 -2.43 22.94 4.57
CA ARG A 109 -1.29 22.17 4.08
C ARG A 109 -1.32 21.96 2.58
N ALA A 110 -0.14 21.91 1.97
CA ALA A 110 0.02 21.66 0.55
C ALA A 110 0.17 20.16 0.28
N THR A 111 -0.55 19.66 -0.72
CA THR A 111 -0.38 18.28 -1.22
C THR A 111 0.71 18.16 -2.28
N VAL A 112 1.01 19.26 -2.98
CA VAL A 112 2.00 19.34 -4.05
C VAL A 112 2.95 20.53 -3.78
N PRO A 113 4.26 20.42 -4.09
CA PRO A 113 5.18 21.55 -4.01
C PRO A 113 4.79 22.70 -4.96
N ALA A 114 5.03 23.95 -4.58
CA ALA A 114 4.72 25.11 -5.41
C ALA A 114 5.51 25.12 -6.73
N GLU A 115 6.69 24.49 -6.79
CA GLU A 115 7.50 24.42 -8.02
C GLU A 115 6.78 23.75 -9.19
N THR A 116 5.82 22.85 -8.92
CA THR A 116 5.05 22.15 -9.96
C THR A 116 4.20 23.10 -10.80
N TYR A 117 3.67 24.17 -10.17
CA TYR A 117 2.85 25.17 -10.86
C TYR A 117 3.65 26.43 -11.22
N PHE A 118 4.54 26.87 -10.33
CA PHE A 118 5.36 28.07 -10.50
C PHE A 118 6.68 27.74 -11.18
N THR A 119 6.62 27.27 -12.43
CA THR A 119 7.80 26.91 -13.21
C THR A 119 8.52 28.12 -13.80
N ARG A 120 9.83 27.96 -14.07
CA ARG A 120 10.67 28.99 -14.70
C ARG A 120 10.18 29.34 -16.11
N ASP A 121 9.72 28.33 -16.84
CA ASP A 121 9.26 28.46 -18.22
C ASP A 121 8.04 29.40 -18.35
N VAL A 122 7.00 29.18 -17.53
CA VAL A 122 5.77 29.98 -17.56
C VAL A 122 5.97 31.38 -17.00
N LEU A 123 6.79 31.52 -15.95
CA LEU A 123 6.97 32.81 -15.26
C LEU A 123 7.99 33.74 -15.95
N VAL A 124 8.98 33.16 -16.65
CA VAL A 124 10.14 33.89 -17.19
C VAL A 124 10.26 33.68 -18.70
N ASP A 125 10.43 32.45 -19.17
CA ASP A 125 10.90 32.16 -20.54
C ASP A 125 9.86 32.50 -21.61
N SER A 126 8.60 32.14 -21.38
CA SER A 126 7.46 32.50 -22.23
C SER A 126 7.29 34.01 -22.39
N ARG A 127 7.63 34.79 -21.35
CA ARG A 127 7.43 36.26 -21.33
C ARG A 127 8.59 37.04 -21.95
N LEU A 128 9.77 36.45 -21.96
CA LEU A 128 10.99 37.03 -22.53
C LEU A 128 11.23 36.57 -23.97
N LEU A 129 10.39 35.68 -24.51
CA LEU A 129 10.59 35.03 -25.81
C LEU A 129 12.01 34.44 -25.89
N ASP A 130 12.42 33.72 -24.84
CA ASP A 130 13.81 33.25 -24.68
C ASP A 130 14.29 32.49 -25.92
N ASP A 131 13.43 31.63 -26.48
CA ASP A 131 13.72 30.85 -27.69
C ASP A 131 14.13 31.71 -28.90
N PHE A 132 13.39 32.79 -29.20
CA PHE A 132 13.75 33.70 -30.30
C PHE A 132 15.06 34.44 -29.99
N SER A 133 15.14 34.92 -28.76
CA SER A 133 16.22 35.81 -28.32
C SER A 133 17.58 35.09 -28.20
N ARG A 134 17.58 33.78 -27.98
CA ARG A 134 18.76 32.91 -27.97
C ARG A 134 19.48 32.87 -29.32
N HIS A 135 18.76 33.12 -30.42
CA HIS A 135 19.34 33.14 -31.77
C HIS A 135 19.89 34.51 -32.18
N VAL A 136 19.54 35.59 -31.48
CA VAL A 136 19.96 36.96 -31.82
C VAL A 136 21.48 37.11 -31.89
N PRO A 137 22.29 36.61 -30.93
CA PRO A 137 23.74 36.67 -31.05
C PRO A 137 24.28 36.02 -32.33
N GLY A 138 23.67 34.91 -32.77
CA GLY A 138 24.03 34.23 -34.03
C GLY A 138 23.66 35.04 -35.28
N VAL A 139 22.53 35.74 -35.25
CA VAL A 139 22.12 36.66 -36.34
C VAL A 139 23.07 37.85 -36.42
N LEU A 140 23.47 38.41 -35.27
CA LEU A 140 24.41 39.54 -35.20
C LEU A 140 25.80 39.14 -35.72
N THR A 141 26.33 37.98 -35.34
CA THR A 141 27.61 37.48 -35.89
C THR A 141 27.52 37.18 -37.38
N GLY A 142 26.40 36.59 -37.85
CA GLY A 142 26.14 36.37 -39.27
C GLY A 142 26.13 37.67 -40.09
N LEU A 143 25.45 38.71 -39.58
CA LEU A 143 25.47 40.05 -40.18
C LEU A 143 26.88 40.64 -40.22
N GLY A 144 27.68 40.44 -39.17
CA GLY A 144 29.09 40.83 -39.13
C GLY A 144 29.92 40.19 -40.23
N ILE A 145 29.76 38.87 -40.45
CA ILE A 145 30.43 38.13 -41.51
C ILE A 145 30.02 38.63 -42.91
N ILE A 146 28.71 38.81 -43.13
CA ILE A 146 28.19 39.37 -44.39
C ILE A 146 28.75 40.77 -44.64
N GLY A 147 28.83 41.61 -43.60
CA GLY A 147 29.45 42.93 -43.66
C GLY A 147 30.92 42.89 -44.06
N THR A 148 31.69 41.93 -43.54
CA THR A 148 33.08 41.71 -43.95
C THR A 148 33.18 41.36 -45.43
N PHE A 149 32.40 40.39 -45.90
CA PHE A 149 32.42 39.98 -47.31
C PHE A 149 31.98 41.11 -48.25
N ALA A 150 30.95 41.87 -47.88
CA ALA A 150 30.48 43.00 -48.67
C ALA A 150 31.54 44.11 -48.77
N GLY A 151 32.23 44.44 -47.68
CA GLY A 151 33.31 45.43 -47.70
C GLY A 151 34.54 44.98 -48.49
N LEU A 152 34.86 43.68 -48.46
CA LEU A 152 35.92 43.11 -49.31
C LEU A 152 35.55 43.16 -50.80
N LEU A 153 34.30 42.82 -51.16
CA LEU A 153 33.82 42.88 -52.54
C LEU A 153 33.83 44.31 -53.09
N ASP A 154 33.41 45.28 -52.29
CA ASP A 154 33.44 46.71 -52.65
C ASP A 154 34.87 47.23 -52.82
N GLY A 155 35.78 46.86 -51.91
CA GLY A 155 37.21 47.17 -52.01
C GLY A 155 37.86 46.57 -53.27
N LEU A 156 37.50 45.33 -53.63
CA LEU A 156 37.99 44.64 -54.83
C LEU A 156 37.40 45.20 -56.13
N ALA A 157 36.15 45.71 -56.11
CA ALA A 157 35.53 46.32 -57.28
C ALA A 157 36.29 47.58 -57.76
N SER A 158 37.01 48.25 -56.85
CA SER A 158 37.86 49.40 -57.16
C SER A 158 39.30 49.02 -57.58
N PHE A 159 39.66 47.74 -57.55
CA PHE A 159 41.00 47.26 -57.90
C PHE A 159 41.12 47.00 -59.40
N ASN A 160 42.00 47.77 -60.07
CA ASN A 160 42.23 47.63 -61.50
C ASN A 160 43.70 47.25 -61.79
N PRO A 161 44.00 46.01 -62.21
CA PRO A 161 45.36 45.54 -62.48
C PRO A 161 45.90 45.92 -63.88
N SER A 162 45.28 46.87 -64.58
CA SER A 162 45.65 47.22 -65.98
C SER A 162 47.05 47.83 -66.15
N SER A 163 47.62 48.48 -65.12
CA SER A 163 49.00 48.99 -65.12
C SER A 163 49.60 48.98 -63.70
N PRO A 164 50.93 48.97 -63.54
CA PRO A 164 51.58 49.02 -62.21
C PRO A 164 51.16 50.24 -61.38
N GLU A 165 50.99 51.39 -62.00
CA GLU A 165 50.56 52.63 -61.35
C GLU A 165 49.08 52.58 -60.94
N ALA A 166 48.21 52.01 -61.78
CA ALA A 166 46.79 51.82 -61.48
C ALA A 166 46.56 50.77 -60.38
N ALA A 167 47.38 49.71 -60.36
CA ALA A 167 47.35 48.70 -59.31
C ALA A 167 47.75 49.30 -57.95
N VAL A 168 48.81 50.13 -57.90
CA VAL A 168 49.23 50.82 -56.68
C VAL A 168 48.20 51.84 -56.20
N ALA A 169 47.55 52.56 -57.12
CA ALA A 169 46.47 53.48 -56.78
C ALA A 169 45.23 52.75 -56.23
N GLY A 170 44.93 51.54 -56.72
CA GLY A 170 43.83 50.69 -56.25
C GLY A 170 44.07 50.02 -54.88
N LEU A 171 45.32 49.93 -54.42
CA LEU A 171 45.65 49.34 -53.11
C LEU A 171 45.09 50.15 -51.93
N LYS A 172 45.10 51.48 -52.00
CA LYS A 172 44.64 52.34 -50.89
C LYS A 172 43.12 52.23 -50.65
N PRO A 173 42.24 52.32 -51.67
CA PRO A 173 40.82 52.04 -51.52
C PRO A 173 40.53 50.61 -51.05
N LEU A 174 41.27 49.61 -51.55
CA LEU A 174 41.13 48.22 -51.14
C LEU A 174 41.45 48.04 -49.65
N MET A 175 42.57 48.60 -49.16
CA MET A 175 42.95 48.51 -47.74
C MET A 175 41.96 49.23 -46.83
N ASN A 176 41.43 50.39 -47.22
CA ASN A 176 40.40 51.08 -46.46
C ASN A 176 39.07 50.30 -46.43
N GLY A 177 38.66 49.70 -47.56
CA GLY A 177 37.46 48.86 -47.63
C GLY A 177 37.56 47.63 -46.72
N VAL A 178 38.73 46.98 -46.72
CA VAL A 178 39.06 45.86 -45.82
C VAL A 178 38.99 46.30 -44.36
N GLU A 179 39.65 47.40 -44.00
CA GLU A 179 39.67 47.95 -42.63
C GLU A 179 38.24 48.23 -42.10
N HIS A 180 37.40 48.87 -42.91
CA HIS A 180 35.99 49.15 -42.57
C HIS A 180 35.18 47.86 -42.34
N ALA A 181 35.39 46.86 -43.17
CA ALA A 181 34.71 45.57 -43.07
C ALA A 181 35.10 44.81 -41.78
N PHE A 182 36.37 44.90 -41.37
CA PHE A 182 36.84 44.31 -40.11
C PHE A 182 36.29 45.05 -38.87
N ILE A 183 36.24 46.38 -38.88
CA ILE A 183 35.67 47.16 -37.77
C ILE A 183 34.18 46.87 -37.60
N ALA A 184 33.42 46.79 -38.70
CA ALA A 184 32.00 46.45 -38.67
C ALA A 184 31.77 45.05 -38.06
N SER A 185 32.60 44.07 -38.44
CA SER A 185 32.52 42.71 -37.91
C SER A 185 32.92 42.59 -36.44
N ALA A 186 34.00 43.26 -36.03
CA ALA A 186 34.43 43.32 -34.64
C ALA A 186 33.34 43.93 -33.74
N THR A 187 32.66 44.98 -34.23
CA THR A 187 31.51 45.57 -33.51
C THR A 187 30.35 44.59 -33.43
N ALA A 188 30.01 43.89 -34.51
CA ALA A 188 28.92 42.92 -34.53
C ALA A 188 29.16 41.75 -33.55
N ILE A 189 30.39 41.23 -33.48
CA ILE A 189 30.79 40.22 -32.50
C ILE A 189 30.71 40.77 -31.08
N GLY A 190 31.21 42.00 -30.85
CA GLY A 190 31.13 42.66 -29.53
C GLY A 190 29.68 42.86 -29.06
N CYS A 191 28.80 43.31 -29.96
CA CYS A 191 27.38 43.44 -29.69
C CYS A 191 26.71 42.09 -29.40
N ALA A 192 27.04 41.04 -30.16
CA ALA A 192 26.53 39.69 -29.92
C ALA A 192 26.95 39.15 -28.54
N MET A 193 28.22 39.34 -28.16
CA MET A 193 28.73 38.95 -26.84
C MET A 193 28.04 39.73 -25.72
N LEU A 194 27.81 41.03 -25.90
CA LEU A 194 27.12 41.87 -24.93
C LEU A 194 25.67 41.43 -24.74
N VAL A 195 24.92 41.18 -25.82
CA VAL A 195 23.54 40.66 -25.77
C VAL A 195 23.50 39.32 -25.05
N LEU A 196 24.43 38.41 -25.37
CA LEU A 196 24.52 37.10 -24.72
C LEU A 196 24.79 37.23 -23.22
N PHE A 197 25.76 38.05 -22.84
CA PHE A 197 26.12 38.26 -21.43
C PHE A 197 24.98 38.91 -20.64
N ALA A 198 24.40 40.00 -21.16
CA ALA A 198 23.29 40.70 -20.52
C ALA A 198 22.04 39.82 -20.39
N GLY A 199 21.69 39.08 -21.45
CA GLY A 199 20.57 38.14 -21.44
C GLY A 199 20.74 37.03 -20.40
N ARG A 200 21.92 36.40 -20.34
CA ARG A 200 22.22 35.35 -19.36
C ARG A 200 22.22 35.88 -17.92
N LEU A 201 22.76 37.06 -17.69
CA LEU A 201 22.78 37.68 -16.35
C LEU A 201 21.35 38.00 -15.87
N LEU A 202 20.52 38.55 -16.74
CA LEU A 202 19.12 38.85 -16.45
C LEU A 202 18.31 37.59 -16.15
N LEU A 203 18.43 36.54 -16.97
CA LEU A 203 17.77 35.25 -16.74
C LEU A 203 18.20 34.63 -15.40
N ALA A 204 19.51 34.61 -15.11
CA ALA A 204 20.01 34.09 -13.84
C ALA A 204 19.43 34.86 -12.63
N TRP A 205 19.26 36.18 -12.75
CA TRP A 205 18.64 36.99 -11.71
C TRP A 205 17.14 36.68 -11.56
N LEU A 206 16.40 36.53 -12.66
CA LEU A 206 14.97 36.20 -12.67
C LEU A 206 14.70 34.79 -12.12
N TYR A 207 15.49 33.78 -12.51
CA TYR A 207 15.36 32.42 -11.99
C TYR A 207 15.57 32.35 -10.47
N ARG A 208 16.58 33.05 -9.95
CA ARG A 208 16.78 33.18 -8.50
C ARG A 208 15.59 33.82 -7.80
N LEU A 209 14.84 34.68 -8.49
CA LEU A 209 13.67 35.36 -7.96
C LEU A 209 12.45 34.44 -7.95
N VAL A 210 12.29 33.61 -8.98
CA VAL A 210 11.31 32.52 -9.03
C VAL A 210 11.57 31.50 -7.93
N GLU A 211 12.81 31.05 -7.74
CA GLU A 211 13.17 30.12 -6.65
C GLU A 211 12.80 30.70 -5.27
N LYS A 212 13.09 31.99 -5.05
CA LYS A 212 12.72 32.70 -3.82
C LYS A 212 11.20 32.86 -3.65
N LEU A 213 10.45 32.90 -4.76
CA LEU A 213 9.00 32.95 -4.74
C LEU A 213 8.44 31.60 -4.32
N VAL A 214 8.86 30.54 -5.01
CA VAL A 214 8.49 29.14 -4.73
C VAL A 214 8.77 28.78 -3.28
N HIS A 215 10.00 28.99 -2.80
CA HIS A 215 10.35 28.75 -1.40
C HIS A 215 9.54 29.61 -0.42
N GLY A 216 9.19 30.82 -0.83
CA GLY A 216 8.35 31.70 -0.02
C GLY A 216 6.91 31.19 0.10
N ILE A 217 6.38 30.56 -0.95
CA ILE A 217 5.06 29.94 -0.98
C ILE A 217 5.08 28.62 -0.20
N ASP A 218 6.06 27.75 -0.44
CA ASP A 218 6.19 26.47 0.29
C ASP A 218 6.41 26.69 1.79
N ALA A 219 7.08 27.77 2.19
CA ALA A 219 7.22 28.12 3.61
C ALA A 219 5.90 28.56 4.28
N LEU A 220 4.86 28.89 3.52
CA LEU A 220 3.53 29.23 4.06
C LEU A 220 2.69 28.00 4.41
N TYR A 221 2.91 26.87 3.72
CA TYR A 221 2.09 25.67 3.85
C TYR A 221 2.97 24.44 4.03
N ALA A 222 2.84 23.76 5.17
CA ALA A 222 3.56 22.52 5.40
C ALA A 222 3.18 21.46 4.35
N THR A 223 4.17 20.77 3.80
CA THR A 223 3.99 19.66 2.87
C THR A 223 3.64 18.37 3.62
N GLY A 224 3.21 17.32 2.91
CA GLY A 224 3.00 15.99 3.49
C GLY A 224 1.60 15.72 4.02
N ALA A 225 0.58 16.48 3.60
CA ALA A 225 -0.81 16.18 3.93
C ALA A 225 -1.19 14.75 3.53
N GLY A 226 -0.81 14.31 2.31
CA GLY A 226 -1.08 12.95 1.82
C GLY A 226 -0.42 11.85 2.65
N GLU A 227 0.82 12.03 3.08
CA GLU A 227 1.57 11.06 3.89
C GLU A 227 0.97 10.91 5.29
N GLU A 228 0.51 12.01 5.91
CA GLU A 228 -0.19 11.94 7.20
C GLU A 228 -1.58 11.32 7.05
N TYR A 229 -2.31 11.56 5.96
CA TYR A 229 -3.57 10.85 5.69
C TYR A 229 -3.34 9.35 5.51
N LEU A 230 -2.31 8.95 4.77
CA LEU A 230 -1.89 7.56 4.63
C LEU A 230 -1.53 6.97 6.00
N SER A 231 -0.75 7.67 6.81
CA SER A 231 -0.39 7.24 8.16
C SER A 231 -1.62 7.11 9.07
N ARG A 232 -2.56 8.07 9.03
CA ARG A 232 -3.82 8.00 9.80
C ARG A 232 -4.73 6.89 9.33
N LEU A 233 -4.80 6.64 8.01
CA LEU A 233 -5.56 5.54 7.43
C LEU A 233 -4.98 4.20 7.86
N VAL A 234 -3.65 4.05 7.78
CA VAL A 234 -2.93 2.87 8.28
C VAL A 234 -3.18 2.70 9.77
N HIS A 235 -3.03 3.74 10.57
CA HIS A 235 -3.23 3.66 12.01
C HIS A 235 -4.69 3.35 12.38
N ALA A 236 -5.67 3.88 11.64
CA ALA A 236 -7.07 3.54 11.78
C ALA A 236 -7.34 2.09 11.37
N SER A 237 -6.68 1.59 10.32
CA SER A 237 -6.74 0.20 9.88
C SER A 237 -6.15 -0.75 10.93
N GLU A 238 -4.96 -0.44 11.46
CA GLU A 238 -4.32 -1.21 12.55
C GLU A 238 -5.21 -1.26 13.80
N LYS A 239 -5.82 -0.13 14.18
CA LYS A 239 -6.79 -0.08 15.29
C LYS A 239 -8.04 -0.90 14.98
N SER A 240 -8.54 -0.85 13.75
CA SER A 240 -9.70 -1.65 13.34
C SER A 240 -9.40 -3.14 13.37
N GLU A 241 -8.20 -3.55 12.96
CA GLU A 241 -7.74 -4.94 13.04
C GLU A 241 -7.64 -5.39 14.51
N ALA A 242 -7.04 -4.56 15.38
CA ALA A 242 -6.98 -4.83 16.81
C ALA A 242 -8.37 -4.94 17.44
N HIS A 243 -9.30 -4.05 17.09
CA HIS A 243 -10.69 -4.13 17.53
C HIS A 243 -11.39 -5.39 17.00
N ALA A 244 -11.16 -5.80 15.76
CA ALA A 244 -11.73 -7.02 15.19
C ALA A 244 -11.18 -8.28 15.88
N ALA A 245 -9.88 -8.31 16.19
CA ALA A 245 -9.25 -9.37 16.96
C ALA A 245 -9.83 -9.45 18.39
N GLN A 246 -10.00 -8.30 19.05
CA GLN A 246 -10.63 -8.22 20.36
C GLN A 246 -12.10 -8.68 20.33
N LEU A 247 -12.85 -8.30 19.29
CA LEU A 247 -14.23 -8.75 19.09
C LEU A 247 -14.29 -10.27 18.90
N LYS A 248 -13.38 -10.83 18.10
CA LYS A 248 -13.26 -12.28 17.92
C LYS A 248 -13.00 -12.98 19.25
N GLU A 249 -12.06 -12.48 20.05
CA GLU A 249 -11.70 -13.08 21.34
C GLU A 249 -12.85 -13.00 22.34
N ALA A 250 -13.50 -11.83 22.45
CA ALA A 250 -14.68 -11.65 23.29
C ALA A 250 -15.84 -12.57 22.86
N LEU A 251 -16.04 -12.75 21.56
CA LEU A 251 -17.13 -13.59 21.02
C LEU A 251 -16.83 -15.08 21.24
N VAL A 252 -15.58 -15.52 21.14
CA VAL A 252 -15.15 -16.89 21.48
C VAL A 252 -15.31 -17.16 22.98
N GLU A 253 -14.91 -16.21 23.83
CA GLU A 253 -15.05 -16.35 25.27
C GLU A 253 -16.52 -16.40 25.71
N ASP A 254 -17.36 -15.51 25.20
CA ASP A 254 -18.79 -15.51 25.50
C ASP A 254 -19.49 -16.77 24.98
N LEU A 255 -19.16 -17.24 23.76
CA LEU A 255 -19.72 -18.48 23.21
C LEU A 255 -19.31 -19.69 24.06
N SER A 256 -18.05 -19.74 24.50
CA SER A 256 -17.54 -20.81 25.38
C SER A 256 -18.25 -20.78 26.75
N LYS A 257 -18.45 -19.60 27.34
CA LYS A 257 -19.22 -19.41 28.58
C LYS A 257 -20.67 -19.84 28.41
N LEU A 258 -21.30 -19.53 27.28
CA LEU A 258 -22.67 -19.92 26.96
C LEU A 258 -22.80 -21.43 26.84
N MET A 259 -21.90 -22.08 26.10
CA MET A 259 -21.86 -23.54 25.94
C MET A 259 -21.60 -24.25 27.27
N THR A 260 -20.67 -23.72 28.07
CA THR A 260 -20.37 -24.27 29.40
C THR A 260 -21.59 -24.14 30.32
N ASN A 261 -22.24 -22.97 30.37
CA ASN A 261 -23.45 -22.77 31.17
C ASN A 261 -24.62 -23.65 30.71
N LEU A 262 -24.80 -23.84 29.39
CA LEU A 262 -25.83 -24.72 28.85
C LEU A 262 -25.56 -26.17 29.23
N THR A 263 -24.30 -26.62 29.14
CA THR A 263 -23.90 -27.98 29.49
C THR A 263 -24.06 -28.22 31.00
N GLU A 264 -23.61 -27.28 31.83
CA GLU A 264 -23.77 -27.32 33.29
C GLU A 264 -25.25 -27.38 33.68
N ARG A 265 -26.09 -26.50 33.13
CA ARG A 265 -27.54 -26.52 33.35
C ARG A 265 -28.19 -27.81 32.88
N GLN A 266 -27.74 -28.38 31.77
CA GLN A 266 -28.26 -29.64 31.25
C GLN A 266 -27.87 -30.82 32.16
N ILE A 267 -26.63 -30.86 32.65
CA ILE A 267 -26.17 -31.86 33.63
C ILE A 267 -26.95 -31.72 34.94
N GLN A 268 -27.19 -30.48 35.41
CA GLN A 268 -27.99 -30.22 36.61
C GLN A 268 -29.46 -30.65 36.44
N ALA A 269 -30.05 -30.36 35.28
CA ALA A 269 -31.40 -30.81 34.94
C ALA A 269 -31.46 -32.34 34.83
N GLN A 270 -30.43 -32.98 34.29
CA GLN A 270 -30.34 -34.43 34.15
C GLN A 270 -30.06 -35.14 35.49
N SER A 271 -29.31 -34.53 36.40
CA SER A 271 -29.11 -35.05 37.75
C SER A 271 -30.40 -34.92 38.57
N SER A 272 -31.10 -33.79 38.46
CA SER A 272 -32.41 -33.59 39.09
C SER A 272 -33.45 -34.56 38.53
N ALA A 273 -33.45 -34.79 37.22
CA ALA A 273 -34.29 -35.81 36.58
C ALA A 273 -33.93 -37.22 37.05
N SER A 274 -32.64 -37.57 37.19
CA SER A 274 -32.21 -38.86 37.75
C SER A 274 -32.61 -39.04 39.21
N GLN A 275 -32.59 -37.96 40.00
CA GLN A 275 -32.98 -37.98 41.41
C GLN A 275 -34.50 -38.16 41.55
N LEU A 276 -35.29 -37.42 40.77
CA LEU A 276 -36.74 -37.63 40.66
C LEU A 276 -37.07 -39.02 40.13
N LEU A 277 -36.30 -39.54 39.18
CA LEU A 277 -36.45 -40.91 38.67
C LEU A 277 -36.16 -41.94 39.77
N GLY A 278 -35.10 -41.75 40.57
CA GLY A 278 -34.76 -42.61 41.70
C GLY A 278 -35.83 -42.58 42.80
N GLU A 279 -36.38 -41.40 43.09
CA GLU A 279 -37.45 -41.20 44.07
C GLU A 279 -38.78 -41.78 43.58
N HIS A 280 -39.09 -41.63 42.29
CA HIS A 280 -40.29 -42.17 41.68
C HIS A 280 -40.20 -43.69 41.51
N ILE A 281 -39.05 -44.25 41.13
CA ILE A 281 -38.77 -45.70 41.13
C ILE A 281 -38.86 -46.24 42.56
N GLY A 282 -38.23 -45.57 43.54
CA GLY A 282 -38.28 -45.97 44.95
C GLY A 282 -39.71 -46.00 45.51
N ASN A 283 -40.50 -44.96 45.24
CA ASN A 283 -41.91 -44.92 45.64
C ASN A 283 -42.78 -45.93 44.90
N THR A 284 -42.51 -46.19 43.61
CA THR A 284 -43.28 -47.17 42.82
C THR A 284 -42.92 -48.60 43.20
N ILE A 285 -41.66 -48.90 43.48
CA ILE A 285 -41.19 -50.18 44.02
C ILE A 285 -41.78 -50.39 45.41
N SER A 286 -41.69 -49.39 46.30
CA SER A 286 -42.28 -49.45 47.65
C SER A 286 -43.78 -49.70 47.60
N ASN A 287 -44.53 -48.90 46.84
CA ASN A 287 -45.99 -49.02 46.77
C ASN A 287 -46.48 -50.23 45.96
N SER A 288 -45.75 -50.68 44.93
CA SER A 288 -46.14 -51.84 44.12
C SER A 288 -45.72 -53.19 44.72
N LEU A 289 -44.67 -53.24 45.54
CA LEU A 289 -44.23 -54.46 46.25
C LEU A 289 -44.80 -54.57 47.66
N ALA A 290 -45.22 -53.48 48.30
CA ALA A 290 -45.79 -53.52 49.65
C ALA A 290 -47.05 -54.39 49.71
N GLU A 291 -48.01 -54.19 48.81
CA GLU A 291 -49.28 -54.91 48.83
C GLU A 291 -49.12 -56.42 48.54
N PRO A 292 -48.32 -56.86 47.54
CA PRO A 292 -48.02 -58.27 47.32
C PRO A 292 -47.22 -58.93 48.45
N LEU A 293 -46.22 -58.25 49.04
CA LEU A 293 -45.43 -58.78 50.17
C LEU A 293 -46.28 -58.92 51.45
N GLN A 294 -47.20 -57.98 51.68
CA GLN A 294 -48.13 -58.04 52.80
C GLN A 294 -49.11 -59.20 52.61
N LYS A 295 -49.69 -59.37 51.41
CA LYS A 295 -50.55 -60.53 51.07
C LYS A 295 -49.80 -61.87 51.13
N MET A 296 -48.51 -61.90 50.80
CA MET A 296 -47.66 -63.09 50.96
C MET A 296 -47.47 -63.46 52.44
N THR A 297 -47.23 -62.48 53.30
CA THR A 297 -47.12 -62.68 54.75
C THR A 297 -48.44 -63.14 55.37
N GLU A 298 -49.56 -62.59 54.91
CA GLU A 298 -50.91 -62.98 55.31
C GLU A 298 -51.29 -64.39 54.82
N SER A 299 -50.93 -64.74 53.58
CA SER A 299 -51.19 -66.07 53.01
C SER A 299 -50.29 -67.15 53.62
N MET A 300 -49.07 -66.80 54.03
CA MET A 300 -48.12 -67.71 54.70
C MET A 300 -48.51 -67.96 56.17
N THR A 301 -49.17 -67.00 56.83
CA THR A 301 -49.76 -67.18 58.16
C THR A 301 -51.05 -68.02 58.13
N VAL A 302 -51.84 -67.94 57.05
CA VAL A 302 -53.03 -68.79 56.85
C VAL A 302 -52.68 -70.23 56.43
N THR A 303 -51.51 -70.47 55.83
CA THR A 303 -51.11 -71.80 55.29
C THR A 303 -50.27 -72.67 56.27
N SER A 304 -50.04 -72.21 57.51
CA SER A 304 -49.42 -73.05 58.57
C SER A 304 -50.26 -74.28 58.95
N ARG A 305 -51.46 -74.45 58.40
CA ARG A 305 -52.32 -75.64 58.54
C ARG A 305 -52.77 -76.17 57.16
N GLY A 306 -51.82 -76.72 56.41
CA GLY A 306 -52.05 -77.78 55.43
C GLY A 306 -52.67 -77.39 54.08
N ASN A 307 -51.83 -77.13 53.07
CA ASN A 307 -51.92 -77.68 51.71
C ASN A 307 -50.83 -77.08 50.81
N SER A 308 -49.84 -77.90 50.43
CA SER A 308 -48.65 -77.49 49.67
C SER A 308 -48.91 -77.25 48.17
N GLU A 309 -50.01 -77.77 47.62
CA GLU A 309 -50.36 -77.67 46.19
C GLU A 309 -50.96 -76.30 45.80
N ALA A 310 -51.63 -75.62 46.72
CA ALA A 310 -52.21 -74.29 46.50
C ALA A 310 -51.15 -73.17 46.41
N VAL A 311 -49.97 -73.39 46.99
CA VAL A 311 -48.87 -72.41 47.03
C VAL A 311 -48.21 -72.26 45.66
N SER A 312 -48.11 -73.34 44.88
CA SER A 312 -47.49 -73.31 43.55
C SER A 312 -48.30 -72.49 42.54
N GLY A 313 -49.62 -72.68 42.47
CA GLY A 313 -50.49 -71.92 41.55
C GLY A 313 -50.66 -70.45 41.96
N MET A 314 -50.57 -70.14 43.25
CA MET A 314 -50.60 -68.76 43.76
C MET A 314 -49.30 -68.01 43.44
N LEU A 315 -48.14 -68.67 43.56
CA LEU A 315 -46.84 -68.13 43.15
C LEU A 315 -46.76 -67.90 41.65
N GLU A 316 -47.32 -68.80 40.83
CA GLU A 316 -47.37 -68.63 39.37
C GLU A 316 -48.27 -67.45 38.97
N THR A 317 -49.43 -67.31 39.61
CA THR A 317 -50.34 -66.16 39.39
C THR A 317 -49.73 -64.84 39.87
N MET A 318 -48.98 -64.85 40.99
CA MET A 318 -48.25 -63.67 41.47
C MET A 318 -47.05 -63.32 40.60
N LEU A 319 -46.29 -64.29 40.09
CA LEU A 319 -45.20 -64.05 39.15
C LEU A 319 -45.72 -63.50 37.82
N ALA A 320 -46.85 -64.02 37.34
CA ALA A 320 -47.54 -63.47 36.16
C ALA A 320 -48.04 -62.05 36.42
N GLY A 321 -48.63 -61.77 37.58
CA GLY A 321 -49.05 -60.43 37.99
C GLY A 321 -47.89 -59.45 38.17
N PHE A 322 -46.76 -59.93 38.70
CA PHE A 322 -45.52 -59.16 38.83
C PHE A 322 -44.93 -58.83 37.47
N MET A 323 -44.81 -59.82 36.57
CA MET A 323 -44.33 -59.61 35.19
C MET A 323 -45.22 -58.66 34.41
N ALA A 324 -46.56 -58.79 34.53
CA ALA A 324 -47.49 -57.87 33.90
C ALA A 324 -47.35 -56.43 34.42
N LYS A 325 -47.15 -56.24 35.73
CA LYS A 325 -46.94 -54.91 36.33
C LYS A 325 -45.57 -54.32 35.97
N LEU A 326 -44.54 -55.16 35.84
CA LEU A 326 -43.19 -54.77 35.40
C LEU A 326 -43.22 -54.34 33.92
N GLU A 327 -43.91 -55.10 33.06
CA GLU A 327 -44.13 -54.77 31.64
C GLU A 327 -44.93 -53.46 31.48
N ASP A 328 -45.96 -53.23 32.29
CA ASP A 328 -46.77 -52.00 32.25
C ASP A 328 -45.96 -50.76 32.73
N THR A 329 -45.21 -50.90 33.82
CA THR A 329 -44.42 -49.81 34.40
C THR A 329 -43.20 -49.48 33.53
N PHE A 330 -42.42 -50.47 33.12
CA PHE A 330 -41.25 -50.25 32.26
C PHE A 330 -41.65 -49.94 30.82
N GLY A 331 -42.72 -50.54 30.31
CA GLY A 331 -43.23 -50.30 28.96
C GLY A 331 -43.85 -48.89 28.80
N GLY A 332 -44.60 -48.41 29.79
CA GLY A 332 -45.12 -47.04 29.81
C GLY A 332 -44.03 -45.98 29.92
N GLN A 333 -43.03 -46.22 30.77
CA GLN A 333 -41.96 -45.27 31.03
C GLN A 333 -40.91 -45.23 29.91
N MET A 334 -40.63 -46.37 29.24
CA MET A 334 -39.81 -46.40 28.03
C MET A 334 -40.46 -45.67 26.85
N ARG A 335 -41.80 -45.73 26.70
CA ARG A 335 -42.51 -44.94 25.68
C ARG A 335 -42.36 -43.44 25.94
N GLY A 336 -42.49 -43.00 27.20
CA GLY A 336 -42.30 -41.60 27.57
C GLY A 336 -40.87 -41.08 27.32
N ILE A 337 -39.86 -41.90 27.61
CA ILE A 337 -38.45 -41.55 27.29
C ILE A 337 -38.23 -41.48 25.78
N ASN A 338 -38.83 -42.38 24.99
CA ASN A 338 -38.71 -42.38 23.53
C ASN A 338 -39.39 -41.13 22.92
N GLU A 339 -40.54 -40.73 23.47
CA GLU A 339 -41.29 -39.54 23.05
C GLU A 339 -40.54 -38.23 23.39
N GLN A 340 -39.95 -38.12 24.59
CA GLN A 340 -39.10 -37.00 24.95
C GLN A 340 -37.82 -36.93 24.11
N MET A 341 -37.18 -38.06 23.82
CA MET A 341 -36.01 -38.10 22.95
C MET A 341 -36.37 -37.71 21.51
N SER A 342 -37.54 -38.11 21.01
CA SER A 342 -38.09 -37.68 19.73
C SER A 342 -38.34 -36.17 19.69
N GLN A 343 -38.92 -35.59 20.76
CA GLN A 343 -39.10 -34.15 20.90
C GLN A 343 -37.78 -33.37 20.94
N SER A 344 -36.76 -33.85 21.66
CA SER A 344 -35.43 -33.24 21.65
C SER A 344 -34.76 -33.29 20.28
N MET A 345 -34.92 -34.40 19.54
CA MET A 345 -34.43 -34.49 18.16
C MET A 345 -35.16 -33.51 17.22
N ALA A 346 -36.48 -33.33 17.39
CA ALA A 346 -37.25 -32.35 16.63
C ALA A 346 -36.83 -30.89 16.94
N ALA A 347 -36.54 -30.57 18.20
CA ALA A 347 -36.03 -29.26 18.59
C ALA A 347 -34.63 -28.99 18.00
N MET A 348 -33.74 -29.99 18.00
CA MET A 348 -32.42 -29.91 17.35
C MET A 348 -32.53 -29.73 15.83
N ALA A 349 -33.46 -30.42 15.17
CA ALA A 349 -33.73 -30.24 13.75
C ALA A 349 -34.25 -28.82 13.44
N SER A 350 -35.07 -28.23 14.33
CA SER A 350 -35.54 -26.86 14.20
C SER A 350 -34.40 -25.84 14.29
N VAL A 351 -33.45 -26.01 15.21
CA VAL A 351 -32.28 -25.12 15.34
C VAL A 351 -31.40 -25.18 14.08
N GLN A 352 -31.23 -26.38 13.50
CA GLN A 352 -30.50 -26.55 12.24
C GLN A 352 -31.22 -25.87 11.07
N ALA A 353 -32.56 -25.94 11.02
CA ALA A 353 -33.36 -25.27 10.00
C ALA A 353 -33.24 -23.74 10.09
N SER A 354 -33.33 -23.16 11.30
CA SER A 354 -33.19 -21.72 11.51
C SER A 354 -31.79 -21.19 11.14
N LEU A 355 -30.74 -21.97 11.38
CA LEU A 355 -29.37 -21.62 10.94
C LEU A 355 -29.23 -21.65 9.42
N LYS A 356 -29.90 -22.60 8.74
CA LYS A 356 -29.90 -22.67 7.28
C LYS A 356 -30.65 -21.49 6.65
N GLU A 357 -31.79 -21.13 7.22
CA GLU A 357 -32.59 -19.98 6.82
C GLU A 357 -31.84 -18.65 6.98
N LEU A 358 -31.10 -18.48 8.09
CA LEU A 358 -30.25 -17.30 8.32
C LEU A 358 -29.19 -17.14 7.22
N VAL A 359 -28.56 -18.24 6.80
CA VAL A 359 -27.55 -18.24 5.73
C VAL A 359 -28.19 -17.93 4.37
N GLU A 360 -29.39 -18.43 4.13
CA GLU A 360 -30.14 -18.19 2.88
C GLU A 360 -30.61 -16.73 2.77
N ASP A 361 -31.07 -16.13 3.88
CA ASP A 361 -31.51 -14.74 3.92
C ASP A 361 -30.34 -13.75 3.79
N ILE A 362 -29.14 -14.10 4.29
CA ILE A 362 -27.90 -13.37 4.00
C ILE A 362 -27.60 -13.40 2.49
N GLY A 363 -27.71 -14.57 1.86
CA GLY A 363 -27.51 -14.70 0.41
C GLY A 363 -28.51 -13.87 -0.41
N ARG A 364 -29.77 -13.86 0.00
CA ARG A 364 -30.84 -13.09 -0.65
C ARG A 364 -30.65 -11.58 -0.49
N THR A 365 -30.31 -11.11 0.71
CA THR A 365 -30.04 -9.70 1.00
C THR A 365 -28.88 -9.17 0.15
N ASN A 366 -27.84 -9.98 -0.03
CA ASN A 366 -26.67 -9.62 -0.83
C ASN A 366 -27.02 -9.49 -2.33
N LYS A 367 -27.92 -10.36 -2.83
CA LYS A 367 -28.42 -10.28 -4.20
C LYS A 367 -29.29 -9.04 -4.43
N THR A 368 -30.20 -8.74 -3.50
CA THR A 368 -31.07 -7.56 -3.58
C THR A 368 -30.27 -6.26 -3.54
N ALA A 369 -29.24 -6.16 -2.69
CA ALA A 369 -28.35 -5.00 -2.64
C ALA A 369 -27.60 -4.77 -3.98
N SER A 370 -27.18 -5.86 -4.64
CA SER A 370 -26.53 -5.80 -5.96
C SER A 370 -27.49 -5.35 -7.07
N GLU A 371 -28.73 -5.85 -7.05
CA GLU A 371 -29.78 -5.44 -8.00
C GLU A 371 -30.20 -3.97 -7.82
N GLU A 372 -30.32 -3.50 -6.58
CA GLU A 372 -30.61 -2.09 -6.27
C GLU A 372 -29.50 -1.15 -6.76
N MET A 373 -28.23 -1.55 -6.59
CA MET A 373 -27.09 -0.78 -7.05
C MET A 373 -27.03 -0.71 -8.58
N SER A 374 -27.33 -1.82 -9.28
CA SER A 374 -27.43 -1.85 -10.73
C SER A 374 -28.53 -0.92 -11.27
N ASN A 375 -29.71 -0.93 -10.62
CA ASN A 375 -30.83 -0.07 -11.00
C ASN A 375 -30.50 1.42 -10.79
N LYS A 376 -29.84 1.79 -9.68
CA LYS A 376 -29.41 3.18 -9.47
C LYS A 376 -28.35 3.63 -10.47
N LEU A 377 -27.48 2.74 -10.92
CA LEU A 377 -26.49 3.03 -11.96
C LEU A 377 -27.17 3.27 -13.32
N ALA A 378 -28.20 2.48 -13.63
CA ALA A 378 -29.00 2.64 -14.85
C ALA A 378 -29.78 3.98 -14.85
N ASP A 379 -30.36 4.37 -13.71
CA ASP A 379 -31.05 5.66 -13.58
C ASP A 379 -30.08 6.85 -13.72
N ALA A 380 -28.88 6.76 -13.13
CA ALA A 380 -27.86 7.80 -13.29
C ALA A 380 -27.39 7.97 -14.75
N MET A 381 -27.27 6.86 -15.50
CA MET A 381 -26.93 6.90 -16.92
C MET A 381 -28.04 7.51 -17.77
N LYS A 382 -29.30 7.25 -17.42
CA LYS A 382 -30.47 7.84 -18.07
C LYS A 382 -30.52 9.36 -17.84
N ASP A 383 -30.26 9.82 -16.62
CA ASP A 383 -30.20 11.24 -16.28
C ASP A 383 -29.05 11.97 -16.98
N ALA A 384 -27.89 11.32 -17.10
CA ALA A 384 -26.76 11.86 -17.87
C ALA A 384 -27.11 12.07 -19.36
N THR A 385 -27.85 11.11 -19.95
CA THR A 385 -28.30 11.18 -21.35
C THR A 385 -29.33 12.30 -21.56
N ALA A 386 -30.24 12.50 -20.60
CA ALA A 386 -31.20 13.59 -20.62
C ALA A 386 -30.53 14.97 -20.55
N ASN A 387 -29.49 15.11 -19.71
CA ASN A 387 -28.72 16.34 -19.59
C ASN A 387 -27.95 16.69 -20.89
N GLN A 388 -27.46 15.67 -21.61
CA GLN A 388 -26.72 15.86 -22.86
C GLN A 388 -27.61 16.37 -24.02
N ASN A 389 -28.87 15.96 -24.05
CA ASN A 389 -29.85 16.48 -25.01
C ASN A 389 -30.21 17.95 -24.73
N LEU A 390 -30.27 18.35 -23.46
CA LEU A 390 -30.59 19.72 -23.05
C LEU A 390 -29.48 20.71 -23.45
N LEU A 391 -28.21 20.29 -23.36
CA LEU A 391 -27.06 21.05 -23.84
C LEU A 391 -27.07 21.26 -25.36
N THR A 392 -27.55 20.28 -26.11
CA THR A 392 -27.63 20.35 -27.59
C THR A 392 -28.69 21.36 -28.05
N GLU A 393 -29.80 21.45 -27.32
CA GLU A 393 -30.87 22.42 -27.62
C GLU A 393 -30.43 23.86 -27.31
N GLN A 394 -29.75 24.08 -26.18
CA GLN A 394 -29.22 25.40 -25.82
C GLN A 394 -28.20 25.93 -26.86
N MET A 395 -27.35 25.05 -27.40
CA MET A 395 -26.43 25.39 -28.47
C MET A 395 -27.13 25.83 -29.76
N ARG A 396 -28.27 25.22 -30.08
CA ARG A 396 -29.08 25.58 -31.26
C ARG A 396 -29.71 26.96 -31.11
N GLN A 397 -30.17 27.28 -29.91
CA GLN A 397 -30.78 28.58 -29.59
C GLN A 397 -29.75 29.72 -29.69
N PHE A 398 -28.54 29.52 -29.18
CA PHE A 398 -27.44 30.49 -29.26
C PHE A 398 -27.08 30.88 -30.70
N VAL A 399 -27.01 29.89 -31.62
CA VAL A 399 -26.71 30.13 -33.04
C VAL A 399 -27.81 30.95 -33.72
N THR A 400 -29.05 30.84 -33.26
CA THR A 400 -30.20 31.57 -33.82
C THR A 400 -30.20 33.03 -33.38
N GLU A 401 -29.90 33.32 -32.10
CA GLU A 401 -29.73 34.68 -31.60
C GLU A 401 -28.57 35.41 -32.28
N PHE A 402 -27.47 34.70 -32.54
CA PHE A 402 -26.31 35.28 -33.23
C PHE A 402 -26.63 35.74 -34.66
N ARG A 403 -27.47 35.01 -35.40
CA ARG A 403 -27.92 35.41 -36.75
C ARG A 403 -28.80 36.67 -36.72
N GLY A 404 -29.63 36.85 -35.69
CA GLY A 404 -30.49 38.03 -35.54
C GLY A 404 -29.68 39.31 -35.37
N LEU A 405 -28.61 39.27 -34.56
CA LEU A 405 -27.77 40.43 -34.27
C LEU A 405 -27.03 40.98 -35.51
N VAL A 406 -26.68 40.09 -36.45
CA VAL A 406 -25.96 40.44 -37.67
C VAL A 406 -26.84 41.17 -38.69
N ASN A 407 -28.13 40.82 -38.76
CA ASN A 407 -29.07 41.50 -39.66
C ASN A 407 -29.37 42.94 -39.21
N ASP A 408 -29.44 43.19 -37.91
CA ASP A 408 -29.79 44.49 -37.33
C ASP A 408 -28.69 45.56 -37.55
N GLU A 409 -27.42 45.13 -37.63
CA GLU A 409 -26.29 45.99 -37.99
C GLU A 409 -26.22 46.32 -39.50
N GLN A 410 -26.72 45.42 -40.35
CA GLN A 410 -26.68 45.59 -41.80
C GLN A 410 -27.67 46.65 -42.31
N GLU A 411 -28.78 46.87 -41.60
CA GLU A 411 -29.82 47.82 -41.95
C GLU A 411 -29.43 49.27 -41.60
N LYS A 412 -28.69 49.46 -40.49
CA LYS A 412 -28.12 50.76 -40.10
C LYS A 412 -27.07 51.27 -41.10
N ALA A 413 -26.35 50.37 -41.75
CA ALA A 413 -25.36 50.70 -42.78
C ALA A 413 -25.98 51.21 -44.09
N ARG A 414 -27.20 50.77 -44.45
CA ARG A 414 -27.90 51.22 -45.66
C ARG A 414 -28.38 52.68 -45.57
N ALA A 415 -28.85 53.12 -44.41
CA ALA A 415 -29.34 54.49 -44.22
C ALA A 415 -28.24 55.55 -44.37
N ALA A 416 -26.98 55.21 -44.05
CA ALA A 416 -25.83 56.09 -44.24
C ALA A 416 -25.40 56.22 -45.71
N MET A 417 -25.78 55.25 -46.56
CA MET A 417 -25.37 55.15 -47.95
C MET A 417 -26.17 56.09 -48.86
N ASP A 418 -27.46 56.33 -48.56
CA ASP A 418 -28.34 57.18 -49.38
C ASP A 418 -27.95 58.68 -49.38
N ALA A 419 -27.41 59.19 -48.27
CA ALA A 419 -26.94 60.58 -48.18
C ALA A 419 -25.73 60.88 -49.09
N SER A 420 -24.95 59.84 -49.43
CA SER A 420 -23.74 59.95 -50.25
C SER A 420 -24.01 59.92 -51.76
N VAL A 421 -25.18 59.42 -52.18
CA VAL A 421 -25.55 59.24 -53.59
C VAL A 421 -25.90 60.57 -54.29
N GLN A 422 -26.37 61.57 -53.53
CA GLN A 422 -26.79 62.86 -54.08
C GLN A 422 -25.60 63.75 -54.51
N GLU A 423 -24.42 63.55 -53.89
CA GLU A 423 -23.18 64.23 -54.23
C GLU A 423 -22.49 63.62 -55.47
N VAL A 424 -22.72 62.33 -55.73
CA VAL A 424 -22.15 61.58 -56.85
C VAL A 424 -22.76 62.00 -58.19
N LEU A 425 -24.05 62.36 -58.24
CA LEU A 425 -24.76 62.70 -59.48
C LEU A 425 -24.20 63.94 -60.20
N SER A 426 -23.59 64.87 -59.46
CA SER A 426 -22.91 66.07 -60.02
C SER A 426 -21.61 65.72 -60.74
N LYS A 427 -20.87 64.72 -60.25
CA LYS A 427 -19.56 64.32 -60.80
C LYS A 427 -19.65 63.34 -61.98
N VAL A 428 -20.81 62.70 -62.18
CA VAL A 428 -21.03 61.72 -63.27
C VAL A 428 -21.12 62.38 -64.65
N ALA A 429 -21.60 63.63 -64.75
CA ALA A 429 -21.71 64.35 -66.03
C ALA A 429 -20.34 64.61 -66.68
N SER A 430 -19.27 64.76 -65.87
CA SER A 430 -17.89 64.97 -66.34
C SER A 430 -17.14 63.67 -66.67
N ALA A 431 -17.66 62.50 -66.27
CA ALA A 431 -16.95 61.22 -66.39
C ALA A 431 -17.29 60.44 -67.68
N VAL A 432 -18.39 60.79 -68.36
CA VAL A 432 -18.86 60.11 -69.58
C VAL A 432 -17.93 60.36 -70.77
N GLU A 433 -17.25 61.50 -70.81
CA GLU A 433 -16.27 61.83 -71.86
C GLU A 433 -14.93 61.06 -71.70
N HIS A 434 -14.65 60.54 -70.49
CA HIS A 434 -13.44 59.76 -70.18
C HIS A 434 -13.65 58.23 -70.26
N LEU A 435 -14.90 57.78 -70.39
CA LEU A 435 -15.30 56.37 -70.29
C LEU A 435 -15.07 55.55 -71.57
N GLU A 436 -14.97 56.19 -72.74
CA GLU A 436 -14.73 55.47 -74.00
C GLU A 436 -13.28 54.95 -74.10
N ALA A 437 -12.31 55.71 -73.57
CA ALA A 437 -10.90 55.33 -73.54
C ALA A 437 -10.57 54.29 -72.47
N VAL A 438 -11.28 54.28 -71.33
CA VAL A 438 -11.05 53.34 -70.23
C VAL A 438 -11.68 51.96 -70.51
N ARG A 439 -12.78 51.91 -71.27
CA ARG A 439 -13.53 50.65 -71.51
C ARG A 439 -12.74 49.61 -72.31
N THR A 440 -11.91 50.03 -73.26
CA THR A 440 -11.06 49.12 -74.06
C THR A 440 -9.85 48.61 -73.27
N ALA A 441 -9.30 49.42 -72.36
CA ALA A 441 -8.21 49.02 -71.48
C ALA A 441 -8.67 48.08 -70.34
N ALA A 442 -9.85 48.31 -69.77
CA ALA A 442 -10.40 47.50 -68.68
C ALA A 442 -10.82 46.09 -69.13
N ALA A 443 -11.37 45.93 -70.33
CA ALA A 443 -11.73 44.62 -70.87
C ALA A 443 -10.50 43.69 -71.06
N ALA A 444 -9.36 44.26 -71.46
CA ALA A 444 -8.12 43.51 -71.65
C ALA A 444 -7.41 43.17 -70.32
N ASP A 445 -7.69 43.91 -69.24
CA ASP A 445 -7.13 43.65 -67.91
C ASP A 445 -7.96 42.65 -67.11
N GLU A 446 -9.30 42.71 -67.23
CA GLU A 446 -10.21 41.74 -66.60
C GLU A 446 -10.01 40.32 -67.14
N GLN A 447 -9.73 40.17 -68.44
CA GLN A 447 -9.46 38.86 -69.04
C GLN A 447 -8.13 38.26 -68.57
N ARG A 448 -7.08 39.09 -68.44
CA ARG A 448 -5.79 38.68 -67.85
C ARG A 448 -5.90 38.35 -66.36
N ARG A 449 -6.76 39.07 -65.63
CA ARG A 449 -7.03 38.81 -64.21
C ARG A 449 -7.81 37.50 -64.03
N GLY A 450 -8.78 37.23 -64.90
CA GLY A 450 -9.52 35.96 -64.92
C GLY A 450 -8.61 34.76 -65.20
N GLU A 451 -7.69 34.87 -66.16
CA GLU A 451 -6.71 33.81 -66.45
C GLU A 451 -5.77 33.55 -65.27
N ARG A 452 -5.26 34.60 -64.60
CA ARG A 452 -4.44 34.44 -63.37
C ARG A 452 -5.23 33.81 -62.22
N LEU A 453 -6.47 34.22 -62.01
CA LEU A 453 -7.31 33.68 -60.94
C LEU A 453 -7.59 32.19 -61.14
N VAL A 454 -7.83 31.75 -62.38
CA VAL A 454 -8.00 30.33 -62.69
C VAL A 454 -6.69 29.58 -62.46
N GLN A 455 -5.56 30.16 -62.84
CA GLN A 455 -4.24 29.52 -62.65
C GLN A 455 -3.84 29.40 -61.17
N GLU A 456 -4.03 30.47 -60.39
CA GLU A 456 -3.81 30.48 -58.94
C GLU A 456 -4.78 29.57 -58.20
N SER A 457 -6.07 29.55 -58.60
CA SER A 457 -7.05 28.64 -58.01
C SER A 457 -6.76 27.18 -58.34
N THR A 458 -6.25 26.88 -59.54
CA THR A 458 -5.86 25.50 -59.92
C THR A 458 -4.63 25.07 -59.12
N SER A 459 -3.63 25.95 -58.98
CA SER A 459 -2.44 25.70 -58.17
C SER A 459 -2.75 25.52 -56.69
N LEU A 460 -3.70 26.29 -56.14
CA LEU A 460 -4.20 26.11 -54.78
C LEU A 460 -4.91 24.77 -54.57
N ILE A 461 -5.73 24.34 -55.54
CA ILE A 461 -6.42 23.04 -55.49
C ILE A 461 -5.41 21.89 -55.59
N GLU A 462 -4.42 21.98 -56.47
CA GLU A 462 -3.32 21.01 -56.56
C GLU A 462 -2.49 20.96 -55.27
N GLY A 463 -2.18 22.12 -54.68
CA GLY A 463 -1.48 22.21 -53.40
C GLY A 463 -2.29 21.64 -52.23
N LEU A 464 -3.60 21.89 -52.17
CA LEU A 464 -4.50 21.31 -51.18
C LEU A 464 -4.62 19.80 -51.35
N SER A 465 -4.73 19.31 -52.58
CA SER A 465 -4.77 17.86 -52.86
C SER A 465 -3.48 17.17 -52.45
N GLY A 466 -2.32 17.76 -52.77
CA GLY A 466 -1.02 17.24 -52.34
C GLY A 466 -0.83 17.27 -50.82
N ASN A 467 -1.36 18.28 -50.14
CA ASN A 467 -1.34 18.35 -48.67
C ASN A 467 -2.27 17.31 -48.03
N VAL A 468 -3.44 17.04 -48.63
CA VAL A 468 -4.37 15.99 -48.18
C VAL A 468 -3.76 14.61 -48.38
N ASP A 469 -3.10 14.35 -49.51
CA ASP A 469 -2.41 13.09 -49.77
C ASP A 469 -1.25 12.87 -48.78
N ASN A 470 -0.45 13.90 -48.50
CA ASN A 470 0.60 13.85 -47.49
C ASN A 470 0.05 13.60 -46.07
N LEU A 471 -1.07 14.24 -45.72
CA LEU A 471 -1.74 14.01 -44.43
C LEU A 471 -2.29 12.59 -44.33
N LEU A 472 -2.92 12.07 -45.38
CA LEU A 472 -3.42 10.69 -45.41
C LEU A 472 -2.28 9.67 -45.30
N GLN A 473 -1.16 9.91 -45.97
CA GLN A 473 0.03 9.07 -45.85
C GLN A 473 0.61 9.12 -44.43
N THR A 474 0.75 10.31 -43.86
CA THR A 474 1.27 10.49 -42.50
C THR A 474 0.37 9.83 -41.47
N VAL A 475 -0.95 10.00 -41.58
CA VAL A 475 -1.93 9.34 -40.69
C VAL A 475 -1.87 7.82 -40.85
N SER A 476 -1.75 7.30 -42.07
CA SER A 476 -1.60 5.86 -42.32
C SER A 476 -0.32 5.31 -41.69
N GLU A 477 0.82 6.00 -41.83
CA GLU A 477 2.08 5.63 -41.19
C GLU A 477 1.96 5.68 -39.67
N GLN A 478 1.32 6.71 -39.13
CA GLN A 478 1.07 6.87 -37.69
C GLN A 478 0.21 5.71 -37.15
N VAL A 479 -0.86 5.34 -37.85
CA VAL A 479 -1.74 4.22 -37.46
C VAL A 479 -0.99 2.90 -37.44
N LEU A 480 -0.15 2.62 -38.46
CA LEU A 480 0.71 1.43 -38.49
C LEU A 480 1.77 1.44 -37.37
N GLN A 481 2.28 2.60 -37.00
CA GLN A 481 3.21 2.76 -35.88
C GLN A 481 2.49 2.51 -34.54
N THR A 482 1.28 3.06 -34.36
CA THR A 482 0.47 2.84 -33.16
C THR A 482 0.08 1.38 -33.02
N GLN A 483 -0.28 0.69 -34.12
CA GLN A 483 -0.57 -0.74 -34.10
C GLN A 483 0.64 -1.56 -33.64
N ARG A 484 1.84 -1.28 -34.17
CA ARG A 484 3.09 -1.93 -33.72
C ARG A 484 3.39 -1.68 -32.25
N ASN A 485 3.16 -0.45 -31.77
CA ASN A 485 3.35 -0.13 -30.36
C ASN A 485 2.35 -0.87 -29.46
N ILE A 486 1.09 -1.01 -29.90
CA ILE A 486 0.07 -1.80 -29.19
C ILE A 486 0.47 -3.28 -29.12
N ASP A 487 0.98 -3.85 -30.21
CA ASP A 487 1.42 -5.25 -30.23
C ASP A 487 2.62 -5.48 -29.30
N GLU A 488 3.61 -4.58 -29.28
CA GLU A 488 4.73 -4.67 -28.34
C GLU A 488 4.29 -4.47 -26.89
N LEU A 489 3.38 -3.53 -26.61
CA LEU A 489 2.79 -3.37 -25.28
C LEU A 489 2.02 -4.61 -24.84
N ALA A 490 1.24 -5.22 -25.73
CA ALA A 490 0.50 -6.44 -25.46
C ALA A 490 1.46 -7.60 -25.16
N LYS A 491 2.55 -7.74 -25.93
CA LYS A 491 3.57 -8.76 -25.73
C LYS A 491 4.32 -8.60 -24.41
N VAL A 492 4.74 -7.38 -24.06
CA VAL A 492 5.36 -7.08 -22.77
C VAL A 492 4.38 -7.35 -21.63
N SER A 493 3.12 -6.90 -21.77
CA SER A 493 2.08 -7.14 -20.77
C SER A 493 1.81 -8.62 -20.54
N MET A 494 1.71 -9.43 -21.60
CA MET A 494 1.57 -10.89 -21.48
C MET A 494 2.79 -11.52 -20.80
N THR A 495 4.00 -11.03 -21.10
CA THR A 495 5.24 -11.52 -20.49
C THR A 495 5.29 -11.18 -18.99
N ALA A 496 4.90 -9.96 -18.62
CA ALA A 496 4.81 -9.50 -17.24
C ALA A 496 3.74 -10.27 -16.46
N ILE A 497 2.55 -10.48 -17.04
CA ILE A 497 1.48 -11.29 -16.43
C ILE A 497 1.93 -12.74 -16.22
N SER A 498 2.61 -13.33 -17.20
CA SER A 498 3.17 -14.68 -17.08
C SER A 498 4.24 -14.76 -15.97
N GLY A 499 5.16 -13.78 -15.93
CA GLY A 499 6.17 -13.67 -14.88
C GLY A 499 5.56 -13.48 -13.49
N MET A 500 4.49 -12.69 -13.38
CA MET A 500 3.75 -12.46 -12.14
C MET A 500 3.00 -13.72 -11.68
N ASN A 501 2.36 -14.45 -12.59
CA ASN A 501 1.69 -15.71 -12.28
C ASN A 501 2.71 -16.77 -11.80
N GLN A 502 3.88 -16.82 -12.44
CA GLN A 502 4.97 -17.71 -12.03
C GLN A 502 5.56 -17.30 -10.67
N GLY A 503 5.67 -15.99 -10.40
CA GLY A 503 6.07 -15.45 -9.10
C GLY A 503 5.05 -15.79 -8.00
N ALA A 504 3.75 -15.68 -8.29
CA ALA A 504 2.68 -16.05 -7.38
C ALA A 504 2.71 -17.55 -7.01
N SER A 505 2.92 -18.43 -7.99
CA SER A 505 3.10 -19.87 -7.74
C SER A 505 4.33 -20.19 -6.88
N GLN A 506 5.43 -19.45 -7.07
CA GLN A 506 6.61 -19.58 -6.20
C GLN A 506 6.34 -19.07 -4.77
N MET A 507 5.59 -17.98 -4.62
CA MET A 507 5.15 -17.49 -3.31
C MET A 507 4.24 -18.50 -2.60
N GLU A 508 3.31 -19.12 -3.31
CA GLU A 508 2.44 -20.17 -2.77
C GLU A 508 3.28 -21.37 -2.27
N THR A 509 4.23 -21.84 -3.08
CA THR A 509 5.14 -22.93 -2.70
C THR A 509 5.99 -22.55 -1.49
N ALA A 510 6.47 -21.32 -1.42
CA ALA A 510 7.24 -20.81 -0.29
C ALA A 510 6.40 -20.73 0.99
N ALA A 511 5.16 -20.26 0.90
CA ALA A 511 4.22 -20.21 2.01
C ALA A 511 3.91 -21.61 2.57
N GLU A 512 3.73 -22.60 1.68
CA GLU A 512 3.50 -23.99 2.09
C GLU A 512 4.71 -24.57 2.83
N ARG A 513 5.94 -24.29 2.35
CA ARG A 513 7.17 -24.68 3.05
C ARG A 513 7.29 -24.01 4.42
N PHE A 514 6.91 -22.73 4.52
CA PHE A 514 6.89 -22.02 5.80
C PHE A 514 5.88 -22.64 6.78
N LYS A 515 4.69 -23.01 6.30
CA LYS A 515 3.68 -23.70 7.10
C LYS A 515 4.21 -25.04 7.64
N GLN A 516 4.87 -25.83 6.79
CA GLN A 516 5.49 -27.09 7.19
C GLN A 516 6.60 -26.89 8.22
N ALA A 517 7.50 -25.94 8.01
CA ALA A 517 8.54 -25.60 8.98
C ALA A 517 7.94 -25.16 10.33
N GLY A 518 6.88 -24.34 10.31
CA GLY A 518 6.13 -23.95 11.50
C GLY A 518 5.58 -25.16 12.27
N SER A 519 4.93 -26.09 11.57
CA SER A 519 4.40 -27.31 12.19
C SER A 519 5.48 -28.21 12.81
N ALA A 520 6.66 -28.31 12.18
CA ALA A 520 7.78 -29.07 12.71
C ALA A 520 8.32 -28.45 14.01
N VAL A 521 8.41 -27.12 14.09
CA VAL A 521 8.82 -26.42 15.32
C VAL A 521 7.79 -26.64 16.43
N THR A 522 6.49 -26.54 16.14
CA THR A 522 5.44 -26.85 17.11
C THR A 522 5.54 -28.27 17.64
N GLY A 523 5.77 -29.26 16.77
CA GLY A 523 5.96 -30.65 17.18
C GLY A 523 7.17 -30.87 18.09
N VAL A 524 8.30 -30.19 17.82
CA VAL A 524 9.49 -30.24 18.70
C VAL A 524 9.20 -29.63 20.07
N LEU A 525 8.46 -28.53 20.14
CA LEU A 525 8.07 -27.90 21.41
C LEU A 525 7.16 -28.81 22.24
N GLU A 526 6.22 -29.50 21.60
CA GLU A 526 5.31 -30.44 22.27
C GLU A 526 6.05 -31.68 22.80
N HIS A 527 6.96 -32.26 22.00
CA HIS A 527 7.84 -33.33 22.48
C HIS A 527 8.76 -32.88 23.62
N SER A 528 9.27 -31.66 23.58
CA SER A 528 10.11 -31.11 24.65
C SER A 528 9.31 -30.95 25.96
N ALA A 529 8.06 -30.49 25.87
CA ALA A 529 7.15 -30.42 27.01
C ALA A 529 6.87 -31.80 27.59
N GLN A 530 6.63 -32.81 26.75
CA GLN A 530 6.41 -34.19 27.17
C GLN A 530 7.64 -34.78 27.87
N VAL A 531 8.84 -34.58 27.34
CA VAL A 531 10.10 -35.02 27.98
C VAL A 531 10.26 -34.35 29.34
N SER A 532 9.95 -33.05 29.46
CA SER A 532 10.02 -32.33 30.74
C SER A 532 9.05 -32.91 31.79
N GLN A 533 7.81 -33.19 31.38
CA GLN A 533 6.79 -33.83 32.23
C GLN A 533 7.27 -35.21 32.71
N GLN A 534 7.82 -36.01 31.80
CA GLN A 534 8.28 -37.36 32.07
C GLN A 534 9.52 -37.36 32.98
N MET A 535 10.40 -36.38 32.83
CA MET A 535 11.56 -36.17 33.69
C MET A 535 11.13 -35.75 35.11
N SER A 536 10.12 -34.89 35.23
CA SER A 536 9.52 -34.51 36.52
C SER A 536 8.89 -35.70 37.23
N SER A 537 8.10 -36.51 36.50
CA SER A 537 7.52 -37.75 37.04
C SER A 537 8.60 -38.73 37.48
N THR A 538 9.64 -38.93 36.68
CA THR A 538 10.73 -39.84 37.00
C THR A 538 11.50 -39.37 38.24
N ALA A 539 11.73 -38.07 38.38
CA ALA A 539 12.36 -37.48 39.57
C ALA A 539 11.52 -37.73 40.84
N SER A 540 10.19 -37.59 40.75
CA SER A 540 9.28 -37.89 41.87
C SER A 540 9.32 -39.37 42.27
N THR A 541 9.31 -40.28 41.30
CA THR A 541 9.43 -41.72 41.56
C THR A 541 10.79 -42.07 42.19
N LEU A 542 11.89 -41.48 41.69
CA LEU A 542 13.22 -41.64 42.27
C LEU A 542 13.31 -41.11 43.70
N GLN A 543 12.71 -39.95 43.98
CA GLN A 543 12.69 -39.38 45.32
C GLN A 543 11.90 -40.27 46.30
N SER A 544 10.79 -40.85 45.84
CA SER A 544 10.00 -41.81 46.62
C SER A 544 10.78 -43.10 46.87
N ALA A 545 11.43 -43.66 45.84
CA ALA A 545 12.27 -44.85 45.98
C ALA A 545 13.46 -44.61 46.93
N ALA A 546 14.10 -43.44 46.86
CA ALA A 546 15.18 -43.05 47.76
C ALA A 546 14.69 -42.92 49.21
N ALA A 547 13.48 -42.40 49.44
CA ALA A 547 12.88 -42.31 50.76
C ALA A 547 12.60 -43.71 51.35
N VAL A 548 12.07 -44.64 50.55
CA VAL A 548 11.85 -46.03 50.95
C VAL A 548 13.16 -46.75 51.24
N ALA A 549 14.18 -46.57 50.40
CA ALA A 549 15.51 -47.14 50.63
C ALA A 549 16.13 -46.62 51.93
N LYS A 550 16.05 -45.30 52.18
CA LYS A 550 16.50 -44.69 53.44
C LYS A 550 15.78 -45.28 54.65
N GLN A 551 14.46 -45.42 54.58
CA GLN A 551 13.67 -46.00 55.67
C GLN A 551 14.05 -47.46 55.93
N GLY A 552 14.26 -48.25 54.88
CA GLY A 552 14.71 -49.64 55.00
C GLY A 552 16.10 -49.74 55.64
N LEU A 553 17.02 -48.85 55.27
CA LEU A 553 18.35 -48.75 55.88
C LEU A 553 18.28 -48.40 57.37
N ASP A 554 17.48 -47.40 57.74
CA ASP A 554 17.30 -46.97 59.13
C ASP A 554 16.70 -48.09 60.00
N GLN A 555 15.69 -48.80 59.47
CA GLN A 555 15.04 -49.91 60.18
C GLN A 555 15.94 -51.15 60.30
N TYR A 556 16.76 -51.41 59.28
CA TYR A 556 17.78 -52.43 59.36
C TYR A 556 18.86 -52.08 60.38
N GLU A 557 19.34 -50.83 60.42
CA GLU A 557 20.35 -50.40 61.41
C GLU A 557 19.82 -50.55 62.85
N GLN A 558 18.55 -50.25 63.08
CA GLN A 558 17.87 -50.52 64.35
C GLN A 558 17.82 -52.02 64.68
N THR A 559 17.44 -52.85 63.71
CA THR A 559 17.38 -54.32 63.89
C THR A 559 18.76 -54.88 64.19
N ARG A 560 19.81 -54.40 63.50
CA ARG A 560 21.20 -54.77 63.78
C ARG A 560 21.61 -54.39 65.20
N ARG A 561 21.34 -53.16 65.64
CA ARG A 561 21.63 -52.74 67.03
C ARG A 561 20.88 -53.60 68.05
N ALA A 562 19.65 -54.02 67.76
CA ALA A 562 18.90 -54.93 68.61
C ALA A 562 19.53 -56.33 68.66
N VAL A 563 19.92 -56.89 67.51
CA VAL A 563 20.62 -58.18 67.41
C VAL A 563 21.97 -58.15 68.12
N ASP A 564 22.77 -57.09 67.93
CA ASP A 564 24.04 -56.89 68.66
C ASP A 564 23.79 -56.85 70.17
N GLY A 565 22.72 -56.16 70.61
CA GLY A 565 22.28 -56.14 72.00
C GLY A 565 21.86 -57.51 72.53
N TYR A 566 21.11 -58.30 71.74
CA TYR A 566 20.71 -59.66 72.11
C TYR A 566 21.91 -60.60 72.17
N VAL A 567 22.85 -60.52 71.23
CA VAL A 567 24.09 -61.30 71.22
C VAL A 567 24.97 -60.93 72.42
N ALA A 568 25.11 -59.64 72.74
CA ALA A 568 25.85 -59.20 73.93
C ALA A 568 25.20 -59.68 75.24
N THR A 569 23.87 -59.64 75.32
CA THR A 569 23.11 -60.13 76.48
C THR A 569 23.24 -61.65 76.61
N LEU A 570 23.11 -62.39 75.50
CA LEU A 570 23.31 -63.84 75.46
C LEU A 570 24.75 -64.23 75.85
N ALA A 571 25.77 -63.49 75.37
CA ALA A 571 27.15 -63.71 75.74
C ALA A 571 27.39 -63.46 77.24
N GLY A 572 26.78 -62.41 77.81
CA GLY A 572 26.82 -62.14 79.25
C GLY A 572 26.10 -63.20 80.09
N LEU A 573 24.93 -63.67 79.64
CA LEU A 573 24.21 -64.78 80.28
C LEU A 573 25.01 -66.09 80.20
N LEU A 574 25.67 -66.35 79.07
CA LEU A 574 26.54 -67.52 78.90
C LEU A 574 27.71 -67.49 79.89
N GLU A 575 28.38 -66.35 80.03
CA GLU A 575 29.52 -66.19 80.94
C GLU A 575 29.09 -66.34 82.41
N ASN A 576 27.96 -65.76 82.79
CA ASN A 576 27.36 -65.93 84.12
C ASN A 576 26.95 -67.39 84.39
N ALA A 577 26.33 -68.04 83.39
CA ALA A 577 25.89 -69.44 83.49
C ALA A 577 27.06 -70.45 83.45
N LYS A 578 28.24 -70.03 82.97
CA LYS A 578 29.49 -70.81 83.05
C LYS A 578 30.12 -70.73 84.44
N GLN A 579 29.84 -69.68 85.22
CA GLN A 579 30.28 -69.50 86.60
C GLN A 579 29.34 -70.18 87.62
N GLU A 580 28.04 -70.23 87.36
CA GLU A 580 27.09 -71.00 88.19
C GLU A 580 27.09 -72.48 87.76
N ALA A 581 27.64 -73.35 88.61
CA ALA A 581 27.78 -74.78 88.35
C ALA A 581 26.41 -75.50 88.23
N GLY A 582 25.82 -75.53 87.03
CA GLY A 582 24.51 -76.14 86.84
C GLY A 582 24.02 -76.40 85.40
N LEU A 583 24.86 -76.28 84.37
CA LEU A 583 24.47 -76.61 82.99
C LEU A 583 25.19 -77.84 82.45
N THR A 584 24.44 -78.74 81.81
CA THR A 584 24.98 -79.87 81.07
C THR A 584 25.87 -79.36 79.94
N LYS A 585 27.05 -79.99 79.76
CA LYS A 585 28.01 -79.65 78.68
C LYS A 585 27.39 -79.54 77.29
N GLU A 586 26.25 -80.21 77.08
CA GLU A 586 25.49 -80.22 75.84
C GLU A 586 24.78 -78.88 75.57
N MET A 587 24.12 -78.29 76.58
CA MET A 587 23.42 -77.00 76.43
C MET A 587 24.40 -75.83 76.23
N LEU A 588 25.58 -75.90 76.88
CA LEU A 588 26.65 -74.92 76.67
C LEU A 588 27.17 -74.98 75.22
N ARG A 589 27.30 -76.19 74.67
CA ARG A 589 27.70 -76.43 73.28
C ARG A 589 26.66 -75.90 72.29
N ASP A 590 25.38 -76.11 72.56
CA ASP A 590 24.30 -75.62 71.71
C ASP A 590 24.20 -74.09 71.73
N LEU A 591 24.40 -73.46 72.89
CA LEU A 591 24.46 -71.99 72.99
C LEU A 591 25.71 -71.40 72.30
N GLU A 592 26.89 -72.03 72.46
CA GLU A 592 28.08 -71.65 71.69
C GLU A 592 27.83 -71.77 70.18
N ARG A 593 27.12 -72.82 69.75
CA ARG A 593 26.72 -73.01 68.34
C ARG A 593 25.75 -71.94 67.86
N ILE A 594 24.75 -71.56 68.66
CA ILE A 594 23.79 -70.51 68.32
C ILE A 594 24.48 -69.15 68.21
N VAL A 595 25.41 -68.82 69.12
CA VAL A 595 26.17 -67.57 69.06
C VAL A 595 27.12 -67.56 67.85
N GLN A 596 27.74 -68.69 67.52
CA GLN A 596 28.55 -68.81 66.30
C GLN A 596 27.72 -68.66 65.03
N GLU A 597 26.54 -69.30 64.94
CA GLU A 597 25.63 -69.15 63.80
C GLU A 597 25.09 -67.72 63.70
N LEU A 598 24.78 -67.04 64.82
CA LEU A 598 24.39 -65.63 64.83
C LEU A 598 25.52 -64.70 64.34
N ARG A 599 26.76 -64.93 64.77
CA ARG A 599 27.93 -64.18 64.24
C ARG A 599 28.14 -64.42 62.76
N LYS A 600 27.98 -65.66 62.31
CA LYS A 600 28.10 -66.02 60.90
C LYS A 600 26.99 -65.38 60.07
N ALA A 601 25.77 -65.32 60.58
CA ALA A 601 24.65 -64.62 59.96
C ALA A 601 24.88 -63.09 59.94
N GLU A 602 25.45 -62.49 60.98
CA GLU A 602 25.83 -61.07 61.02
C GLU A 602 26.88 -60.74 59.95
N GLU A 603 27.91 -61.59 59.83
CA GLU A 603 28.99 -61.43 58.85
C GLU A 603 28.50 -61.60 57.41
N GLN A 604 27.66 -62.61 57.15
CA GLN A 604 26.98 -62.79 55.86
C GLN A 604 26.07 -61.61 55.51
N SER A 605 25.36 -61.07 56.50
CA SER A 605 24.47 -59.92 56.28
C SER A 605 25.26 -58.64 55.96
N LYS A 606 26.44 -58.47 56.56
CA LYS A 606 27.37 -57.37 56.29
C LYS A 606 27.95 -57.46 54.87
N GLU A 607 28.30 -58.66 54.42
CA GLU A 607 28.75 -58.92 53.05
C GLU A 607 27.64 -58.66 52.02
N TYR A 608 26.42 -59.13 52.30
CA TYR A 608 25.24 -58.86 51.47
C TYR A 608 24.96 -57.35 51.35
N PHE A 609 25.18 -56.59 52.43
CA PHE A 609 25.02 -55.14 52.43
C PHE A 609 26.08 -54.40 51.62
N GLN A 610 27.33 -54.84 51.66
CA GLN A 610 28.38 -54.29 50.80
C GLN A 610 28.06 -54.54 49.32
N HIS A 611 27.55 -55.73 49.00
CA HIS A 611 27.04 -56.04 47.67
C HIS A 611 25.85 -55.18 47.26
N LEU A 612 24.89 -54.96 48.17
CA LEU A 612 23.71 -54.12 47.91
C LEU A 612 24.12 -52.67 47.64
N ASN A 613 25.06 -52.14 48.43
CA ASN A 613 25.54 -50.77 48.28
C ASN A 613 26.33 -50.61 46.96
N GLY A 614 27.15 -51.61 46.59
CA GLY A 614 27.82 -51.65 45.30
C GLY A 614 26.84 -51.75 44.12
N ALA A 615 25.76 -52.53 44.25
CA ALA A 615 24.71 -52.63 43.23
C ALA A 615 23.92 -51.32 43.08
N LEU A 616 23.63 -50.62 44.19
CA LEU A 616 23.00 -49.30 44.20
C LEU A 616 23.90 -48.24 43.54
N GLU A 617 25.19 -48.20 43.91
CA GLU A 617 26.16 -47.30 43.27
C GLU A 617 26.26 -47.57 41.76
N GLY A 618 26.31 -48.84 41.36
CA GLY A 618 26.29 -49.26 39.96
C GLY A 618 25.03 -48.80 39.23
N ALA A 619 23.85 -49.05 39.80
CA ALA A 619 22.56 -48.64 39.22
C ALA A 619 22.46 -47.12 39.03
N PHE A 620 22.91 -46.32 40.00
CA PHE A 620 22.92 -44.85 39.88
C PHE A 620 23.92 -44.37 38.82
N ARG A 621 25.10 -44.99 38.70
CA ARG A 621 26.07 -44.68 37.64
C ARG A 621 25.50 -44.98 36.26
N THR A 622 24.91 -46.16 36.07
CA THR A 622 24.29 -46.57 34.81
C THR A 622 23.11 -45.67 34.45
N PHE A 623 22.26 -45.34 35.42
CA PHE A 623 21.18 -44.39 35.22
C PHE A 623 21.70 -43.00 34.80
N GLY A 624 22.75 -42.50 35.45
CA GLY A 624 23.39 -41.24 35.08
C GLY A 624 23.95 -41.25 33.66
N SER A 625 24.57 -42.36 33.22
CA SER A 625 25.08 -42.47 31.85
C SER A 625 23.97 -42.58 30.81
N GLU A 626 22.93 -43.37 31.08
CA GLU A 626 21.73 -43.49 30.25
C GLU A 626 21.04 -42.14 30.08
N LEU A 627 20.85 -41.39 31.17
CA LEU A 627 20.22 -40.07 31.14
C LEU A 627 21.07 -39.05 30.36
N THR A 628 22.39 -39.07 30.53
CA THR A 628 23.31 -38.22 29.74
C THR A 628 23.25 -38.57 28.26
N THR A 629 23.12 -39.85 27.94
CA THR A 629 23.00 -40.35 26.56
C THR A 629 21.67 -39.92 25.95
N GLN A 630 20.57 -40.09 26.67
CA GLN A 630 19.23 -39.68 26.23
C GLN A 630 19.15 -38.16 25.98
N VAL A 631 19.73 -37.36 26.88
CA VAL A 631 19.81 -35.90 26.71
C VAL A 631 20.66 -35.52 25.49
N LYS A 632 21.82 -36.16 25.29
CA LYS A 632 22.64 -35.95 24.09
C LYS A 632 21.90 -36.31 22.81
N ASP A 633 21.17 -37.41 22.80
CA ASP A 633 20.43 -37.88 21.62
C ASP A 633 19.24 -36.95 21.30
N THR A 634 18.57 -36.43 22.34
CA THR A 634 17.51 -35.42 22.23
C THR A 634 18.06 -34.09 21.70
N ILE A 635 19.23 -33.65 22.16
CA ILE A 635 19.91 -32.45 21.64
C ILE A 635 20.30 -32.66 20.17
N ALA A 636 20.87 -33.82 19.82
CA ALA A 636 21.28 -34.11 18.45
C ALA A 636 20.09 -34.17 17.48
N THR A 637 18.96 -34.75 17.89
CA THR A 637 17.72 -34.74 17.10
C THR A 637 17.14 -33.34 16.96
N THR A 638 17.11 -32.56 18.05
CA THR A 638 16.67 -31.16 18.04
C THR A 638 17.52 -30.31 17.09
N ASP A 639 18.84 -30.45 17.14
CA ASP A 639 19.78 -29.74 16.26
C ASP A 639 19.58 -30.11 14.79
N ARG A 640 19.29 -31.39 14.51
CA ARG A 640 18.97 -31.87 13.17
C ARG A 640 17.66 -31.29 12.63
N HIS A 641 16.62 -31.19 13.48
CA HIS A 641 15.35 -30.58 13.10
C HIS A 641 15.46 -29.06 12.91
N LEU A 642 16.20 -28.36 13.77
CA LEU A 642 16.49 -26.94 13.62
C LEU A 642 17.31 -26.66 12.35
N SER A 643 18.35 -27.43 12.09
CA SER A 643 19.16 -27.31 10.88
C SER A 643 18.34 -27.52 9.61
N ASN A 644 17.46 -28.53 9.59
CA ASN A 644 16.52 -28.73 8.48
C ASN A 644 15.53 -27.57 8.32
N GLY A 645 14.97 -27.05 9.42
CA GLY A 645 14.08 -25.88 9.39
C GLY A 645 14.77 -24.63 8.87
N VAL A 646 15.99 -24.35 9.33
CA VAL A 646 16.83 -23.24 8.86
C VAL A 646 17.20 -23.42 7.38
N GLY A 647 17.50 -24.63 6.94
CA GLY A 647 17.76 -24.95 5.53
C GLY A 647 16.55 -24.66 4.63
N GLN A 648 15.35 -25.04 5.08
CA GLN A 648 14.10 -24.76 4.36
C GLN A 648 13.82 -23.25 4.30
N LEU A 649 14.00 -22.53 5.41
CA LEU A 649 13.83 -21.06 5.48
C LEU A 649 14.82 -20.34 4.56
N THR A 650 16.08 -20.77 4.55
CA THR A 650 17.12 -20.20 3.67
C THR A 650 16.75 -20.42 2.20
N GLY A 651 16.24 -21.61 1.86
CA GLY A 651 15.75 -21.92 0.52
C GLY A 651 14.56 -21.06 0.10
N VAL A 652 13.65 -20.74 1.03
CA VAL A 652 12.53 -19.81 0.78
C VAL A 652 13.04 -18.38 0.55
N VAL A 653 13.98 -17.90 1.37
CA VAL A 653 14.56 -16.55 1.21
C VAL A 653 15.28 -16.41 -0.14
N GLN A 654 16.02 -17.43 -0.57
CA GLN A 654 16.64 -17.45 -1.91
C GLN A 654 15.61 -17.47 -3.03
N ALA A 655 14.53 -18.26 -2.91
CA ALA A 655 13.46 -18.28 -3.91
C ALA A 655 12.77 -16.90 -4.03
N LEU A 656 12.51 -16.25 -2.90
CA LEU A 656 11.97 -14.88 -2.85
C LEU A 656 12.93 -13.86 -3.49
N GLN A 657 14.23 -13.94 -3.20
CA GLN A 657 15.24 -13.09 -3.85
C GLN A 657 15.27 -13.29 -5.37
N MET A 658 15.17 -14.52 -5.86
CA MET A 658 15.16 -14.80 -7.29
C MET A 658 13.87 -14.27 -7.96
N ALA A 659 12.72 -14.41 -7.31
CA ALA A 659 11.45 -13.86 -7.80
C ALA A 659 11.49 -12.33 -7.87
N LEU A 660 11.99 -11.66 -6.83
CA LEU A 660 12.20 -10.20 -6.79
C LEU A 660 13.19 -9.73 -7.86
N ALA A 661 14.29 -10.46 -8.08
CA ALA A 661 15.26 -10.12 -9.10
C ALA A 661 14.69 -10.25 -10.52
N ARG A 662 13.76 -11.19 -10.76
CA ARG A 662 13.04 -11.32 -12.04
C ARG A 662 12.04 -10.18 -12.25
N LEU A 663 11.29 -9.81 -11.21
CA LEU A 663 10.38 -8.65 -11.24
C LEU A 663 11.11 -7.32 -11.48
N LYS A 664 12.38 -7.20 -11.10
CA LYS A 664 13.20 -6.00 -11.35
C LYS A 664 13.79 -5.95 -12.77
N LYS A 665 13.81 -7.09 -13.49
CA LYS A 665 14.37 -7.22 -14.85
C LYS A 665 13.31 -7.20 -15.95
N ALA A 666 12.07 -7.59 -15.63
CA ALA A 666 10.89 -7.31 -16.45
C ALA A 666 10.46 -5.86 -16.26
#